data_AF-A0A674EL07-F1
#
_entry.id   AF-A0A674EL07-F1
#
_cell.length_a   1.000
_cell.length_b   1.000
_cell.length_c   1.000
_cell.angle_alpha   90.00
_cell.angle_beta   90.00
_cell.angle_gamma   90.00
#
_symmetry.space_group_name_H-M   'P 1'
#
loop_
_entity.id
_entity.type
_entity.pdbx_description
1 polymer ?
#
loop_
_entity_poly.entity_id
_entity_poly.type
_entity_poly.pdbx_seq_one_letter_code
_entity_poly.pdbx_strand_id
1 'polypeptide(L)'
;MAVVSWMEILLLTGLVVGCYWNSLSCGFVFDDVSAILDNKDLRPATPLRNLFLNDFWGTPMAELCGNAFIFVECDCVYEYDLWQHPILYFPYFFSTFLSLVWTPIAVTVVLVAAATLCKEQGITVIAICCVHEVFVAQGFTLPMLLDTLLQVLRGKDGFPYAVLQTLLKLIVLIISTLLLVIIRVQVIQSQLPVFTRFDNPAAVSPTPARQLTFNYLLPLNAWLLLNPSELCCDWTMGTIPLVESPLDLRNLATLAFYSLLGLLAFHSLRHSHSSAKTVLMALSLIVLPFIPASNLFFPVGFVVAERVLYVPSMGFCVLVAHGFRIISHKRHLKKISWLMIGVLLATHAVKTFNRNWDWESEYTLFTSALKVNKNNAKLWNNVGHALENQNNYEKALRYFLQATRVQPDDIGAHMNVGRTYKNLNKSKEAEDAYLVAKSLMPQIIPGKKYATRVAPNHLNVYINLANLIRTNDSRLEEADQLYRQAISMRPDFKQAYISRGELLLKMNKPLEARDAYLRALELDSTNADLWYNLAIVNIEMKEPSEALKNFNHALELNPRHKLALFNSALLMQESGEPRFRPEANRRFLTYVQEEPDDANGYFNLGMLAMDANENTAAERWMREAIRLQTGFRSALFNLALLYSQSRRELDALPVLDELLRHHPEHVKGLILKGDILMNHKKDTQGAKVCFQRILRMDPTNVQGKHNLCVVYFEERDLPRAERCLEETLALAPHEEYVRRHLGIVRSKMAAMSVAGQPLSPASAEGVATPSMKEEKKGGGGKEEEEGRGSKSTKEIKDIEKKRAAALKRLEEIERILSGD
;
A
#
# COMPACT_ATOMS: atom_id res chain seq x y z
N MET A 1 7.92 34.42 47.40
CA MET A 1 8.38 33.32 46.52
C MET A 1 9.88 33.18 46.65
N ALA A 2 10.41 31.95 46.57
CA ALA A 2 11.84 31.75 46.35
C ALA A 2 12.13 32.05 44.88
N VAL A 3 13.07 32.95 44.62
CA VAL A 3 13.63 33.18 43.28
C VAL A 3 14.34 31.89 42.91
N VAL A 4 13.82 31.17 41.90
CA VAL A 4 14.51 30.00 41.35
C VAL A 4 15.85 30.51 40.81
N SER A 5 16.95 29.93 41.27
CA SER A 5 18.27 30.40 40.88
C SER A 5 18.51 30.08 39.40
N TRP A 6 19.17 30.97 38.67
CA TRP A 6 19.63 30.69 37.30
C TRP A 6 20.44 29.39 37.23
N MET A 7 21.16 29.03 38.29
CA MET A 7 21.89 27.76 38.40
C MET A 7 20.95 26.55 38.44
N GLU A 8 19.81 26.65 39.13
CA GLU A 8 18.82 25.57 39.20
C GLU A 8 18.13 25.38 37.85
N ILE A 9 17.81 26.48 37.16
CA ILE A 9 17.26 26.44 35.80
C ILE A 9 18.26 25.80 34.85
N LEU A 10 19.52 26.23 34.85
CA LEU A 10 20.56 25.66 33.99
C LEU A 10 20.80 24.17 34.26
N LEU A 11 20.79 23.75 35.53
CA LEU A 11 20.92 22.34 35.90
C LEU A 11 19.73 21.51 35.43
N LEU A 12 18.50 22.01 35.58
CA LEU A 12 17.30 21.33 35.10
C LEU A 12 17.28 21.25 33.57
N THR A 13 17.58 22.35 32.87
CA THR A 13 17.67 22.36 31.41
C THR A 13 18.75 21.41 30.92
N GLY A 14 19.94 21.43 31.55
CA GLY A 14 21.03 20.51 31.20
C GLY A 14 20.66 19.04 31.42
N LEU A 15 19.94 18.72 32.51
CA LEU A 15 19.43 17.37 32.77
C LEU A 15 18.42 16.94 31.71
N VAL A 16 17.45 17.80 31.36
CA VAL A 16 16.44 17.53 30.33
C VAL A 16 17.11 17.31 28.97
N VAL A 17 18.00 18.23 28.57
CA VAL A 17 18.77 18.10 27.31
C VAL A 17 19.61 16.83 27.31
N GLY A 18 20.25 16.48 28.43
CA GLY A 18 21.02 15.24 28.56
C GLY A 18 20.15 13.98 28.42
N CYS A 19 18.95 13.97 29.00
CA CYS A 19 18.00 12.86 28.86
C CYS A 19 17.57 12.65 27.41
N TYR A 20 17.31 13.73 26.66
CA TYR A 20 16.79 13.68 25.29
C TYR A 20 17.85 13.91 24.20
N TRP A 21 19.14 13.91 24.56
CA TRP A 21 20.23 14.26 23.65
C TRP A 21 20.22 13.43 22.36
N ASN A 22 19.97 12.13 22.48
CA ASN A 22 19.92 11.19 21.35
C ASN A 22 18.67 11.36 20.47
N SER A 23 17.66 12.10 20.92
CA SER A 23 16.45 12.42 20.17
C SER A 23 16.54 13.76 19.42
N LEU A 24 17.53 14.61 19.71
CA LEU A 24 17.66 15.96 19.12
C LEU A 24 17.95 15.96 17.61
N SER A 25 18.42 14.84 17.04
CA SER A 25 18.68 14.72 15.60
C SER A 25 17.45 14.35 14.75
N CYS A 26 16.24 14.39 15.34
CA CYS A 26 14.96 14.13 14.66
C CYS A 26 14.83 12.75 13.96
N GLY A 27 15.70 11.78 14.26
CA GLY A 27 15.62 10.41 13.75
C GLY A 27 14.65 9.50 14.52
N PHE A 28 14.00 10.03 15.56
CA PHE A 28 13.36 9.26 16.64
C PHE A 28 11.83 9.34 16.62
N VAL A 29 11.24 9.32 15.42
CA VAL A 29 9.86 9.79 15.26
C VAL A 29 8.99 8.73 14.61
N PHE A 30 8.97 7.49 15.08
CA PHE A 30 8.12 6.49 14.41
C PHE A 30 6.61 6.87 14.41
N ASP A 31 6.04 7.29 15.54
CA ASP A 31 4.59 7.58 15.64
C ASP A 31 4.21 8.87 14.87
N ASP A 32 5.16 9.81 14.70
CA ASP A 32 4.94 11.11 14.06
C ASP A 32 5.80 11.32 12.78
N VAL A 33 6.40 10.26 12.16
CA VAL A 33 7.21 10.39 10.93
C VAL A 33 6.39 11.11 9.86
N SER A 34 5.12 10.71 9.73
CA SER A 34 4.18 11.30 8.80
C SER A 34 3.96 12.79 9.06
N ALA A 35 3.95 13.22 10.32
CA ALA A 35 3.73 14.61 10.72
C ALA A 35 5.00 15.47 10.71
N ILE A 36 6.19 14.88 10.87
CA ILE A 36 7.46 15.62 11.01
C ILE A 36 8.32 15.52 9.76
N LEU A 37 8.51 14.31 9.22
CA LEU A 37 9.40 14.06 8.08
C LEU A 37 8.66 14.10 6.75
N ASP A 38 7.51 13.43 6.67
CA ASP A 38 6.77 13.30 5.41
C ASP A 38 5.74 14.41 5.21
N ASN A 39 5.50 15.22 6.23
CA ASN A 39 4.54 16.31 6.20
C ASN A 39 4.97 17.34 5.14
N LYS A 40 4.11 17.49 4.13
CA LYS A 40 4.36 18.39 3.01
C LYS A 40 4.30 19.85 3.41
N ASP A 41 3.60 20.17 4.50
CA ASP A 41 3.44 21.54 5.01
C ASP A 41 4.67 22.05 5.74
N LEU A 42 5.52 21.15 6.25
CA LEU A 42 6.79 21.50 6.91
C LEU A 42 7.96 21.69 5.92
N ARG A 43 7.70 21.64 4.61
CA ARG A 43 8.75 21.85 3.59
C ARG A 43 9.01 23.36 3.41
N PRO A 44 10.27 23.79 3.23
CA PRO A 44 10.61 25.21 3.07
C PRO A 44 9.90 25.92 1.89
N ALA A 45 9.43 25.15 0.91
CA ALA A 45 8.74 25.66 -0.28
C ALA A 45 7.21 25.79 -0.09
N THR A 46 6.65 25.28 1.01
CA THR A 46 5.20 25.23 1.22
C THR A 46 4.71 26.52 1.90
N PRO A 47 3.64 27.16 1.40
CA PRO A 47 3.12 28.39 2.00
C PRO A 47 2.55 28.14 3.41
N LEU A 48 2.88 29.01 4.37
CA LEU A 48 2.38 28.94 5.75
C LEU A 48 0.84 28.89 5.87
N ARG A 49 0.10 29.37 4.86
CA ARG A 49 -1.37 29.27 4.84
C ARG A 49 -1.87 27.82 4.84
N ASN A 50 -1.08 26.87 4.33
CA ASN A 50 -1.46 25.47 4.27
C ASN A 50 -1.53 24.84 5.67
N LEU A 51 -0.74 25.33 6.63
CA LEU A 51 -0.82 24.94 8.05
C LEU A 51 -2.19 25.25 8.67
N PHE A 52 -2.95 26.17 8.08
CA PHE A 52 -4.32 26.53 8.52
C PHE A 52 -5.41 25.88 7.66
N LEU A 53 -5.05 25.10 6.63
CA LEU A 53 -5.98 24.44 5.71
C LEU A 53 -5.89 22.90 5.76
N ASN A 54 -4.79 22.40 6.32
CA ASN A 54 -4.49 20.98 6.48
C ASN A 54 -4.41 20.62 7.98
N ASP A 55 -4.55 19.33 8.29
CA ASP A 55 -4.39 18.78 9.65
C ASP A 55 -2.91 18.58 10.06
N PHE A 56 -2.64 18.11 11.29
CA PHE A 56 -1.28 17.82 11.80
C PHE A 56 -0.40 17.00 10.87
N TRP A 57 -1.02 16.13 10.06
CA TRP A 57 -0.34 15.19 9.19
C TRP A 57 -0.09 15.78 7.79
N GLY A 58 -0.53 17.02 7.54
CA GLY A 58 -0.44 17.69 6.25
C GLY A 58 -1.55 17.32 5.26
N THR A 59 -2.69 16.85 5.76
CA THR A 59 -3.84 16.41 4.95
C THR A 59 -4.90 17.51 4.87
N PRO A 60 -5.44 17.84 3.68
CA PRO A 60 -6.49 18.86 3.54
C PRO A 60 -7.73 18.56 4.38
N MET A 61 -8.12 19.52 5.22
CA MET A 61 -9.26 19.36 6.13
C MET A 61 -10.60 19.21 5.39
N ALA A 62 -10.66 19.64 4.13
CA ALA A 62 -11.85 19.55 3.28
C ALA A 62 -12.13 18.13 2.75
N GLU A 63 -11.15 17.22 2.72
CA GLU A 63 -11.34 15.85 2.20
C GLU A 63 -11.96 14.89 3.24
N LEU A 64 -11.91 15.21 4.53
CA LEU A 64 -12.42 14.38 5.62
C LEU A 64 -13.88 14.72 5.97
N CYS A 65 -14.80 14.33 5.09
CA CYS A 65 -16.21 14.22 5.46
C CYS A 65 -16.40 12.94 6.32
N GLY A 66 -16.38 13.07 7.65
CA GLY A 66 -16.62 11.92 8.51
C GLY A 66 -16.54 12.16 10.01
N ASN A 67 -15.35 12.31 10.58
CA ASN A 67 -15.19 12.26 12.05
C ASN A 67 -14.01 13.08 12.62
N ALA A 68 -13.34 13.92 11.80
CA ALA A 68 -12.09 14.57 12.19
C ALA A 68 -12.19 16.08 12.47
N PHE A 69 -13.38 16.70 12.33
CA PHE A 69 -13.54 18.16 12.47
C PHE A 69 -13.19 18.71 13.87
N ILE A 70 -13.02 17.85 14.87
CA ILE A 70 -12.65 18.24 16.24
C ILE A 70 -11.13 18.17 16.49
N PHE A 71 -10.37 17.39 15.72
CA PHE A 71 -8.91 17.34 15.87
C PHE A 71 -8.20 18.58 15.30
N VAL A 72 -8.89 19.30 14.42
CA VAL A 72 -8.37 20.37 13.57
C VAL A 72 -7.81 21.61 14.31
N GLU A 73 -8.37 22.04 15.45
CA GLU A 73 -7.78 23.14 16.23
C GLU A 73 -6.75 22.66 17.28
N CYS A 74 -6.64 21.34 17.48
CA CYS A 74 -5.70 20.74 18.44
C CYS A 74 -4.24 20.84 17.98
N ASP A 75 -4.01 20.98 16.68
CA ASP A 75 -2.73 20.62 16.07
C ASP A 75 -1.78 21.81 15.90
N CYS A 76 -2.31 23.03 15.70
CA CYS A 76 -1.55 24.27 15.92
C CYS A 76 -1.12 24.43 17.39
N VAL A 77 -1.77 23.73 18.33
CA VAL A 77 -1.44 23.76 19.77
C VAL A 77 -0.44 22.66 20.15
N TYR A 78 -0.29 21.60 19.36
CA TYR A 78 0.74 20.58 19.57
C TYR A 78 2.14 21.06 19.14
N GLU A 79 2.26 21.83 18.05
CA GLU A 79 3.51 22.58 17.75
C GLU A 79 3.82 23.65 18.82
N TYR A 80 2.79 24.05 19.57
CA TYR A 80 2.83 24.93 20.73
C TYR A 80 2.72 24.14 22.06
N ASP A 81 3.14 22.87 22.14
CA ASP A 81 3.24 22.19 23.45
C ASP A 81 4.33 22.82 24.35
N LEU A 82 5.26 23.59 23.74
CA LEU A 82 6.14 24.55 24.43
C LEU A 82 5.39 25.76 25.02
N TRP A 83 4.13 25.95 24.66
CA TRP A 83 3.21 26.97 25.15
C TRP A 83 2.00 26.35 25.86
N GLN A 84 2.18 25.21 26.54
CA GLN A 84 1.42 24.90 27.77
C GLN A 84 1.70 25.88 28.93
N HIS A 85 2.20 27.07 28.60
CA HIS A 85 2.34 28.17 29.51
C HIS A 85 1.02 28.64 30.15
N PRO A 86 -0.20 28.47 29.60
CA PRO A 86 -1.41 28.77 30.37
C PRO A 86 -1.56 27.87 31.61
N ILE A 87 -1.14 26.59 31.54
CA ILE A 87 -1.24 25.63 32.66
C ILE A 87 -0.08 25.84 33.66
N LEU A 88 1.08 26.29 33.20
CA LEU A 88 2.21 26.69 34.07
C LEU A 88 1.99 28.07 34.73
N TYR A 89 1.24 28.98 34.10
CA TYR A 89 0.81 30.26 34.69
C TYR A 89 -0.47 30.15 35.54
N PHE A 90 -1.07 28.97 35.64
CA PHE A 90 -2.34 28.72 36.34
C PHE A 90 -2.31 29.05 37.86
N PRO A 91 -1.19 28.87 38.61
CA PRO A 91 -1.08 29.38 39.98
C PRO A 91 -0.68 30.86 40.06
N TYR A 92 0.07 31.35 39.07
CA TYR A 92 0.67 32.69 39.08
C TYR A 92 -0.32 33.79 38.70
N PHE A 93 -1.29 33.50 37.83
CA PHE A 93 -2.41 34.41 37.55
C PHE A 93 -3.38 34.51 38.74
N PHE A 94 -3.41 33.50 39.63
CA PHE A 94 -4.34 33.43 40.77
C PHE A 94 -3.83 34.12 42.04
N SER A 95 -2.52 34.38 42.16
CA SER A 95 -1.94 34.93 43.39
C SER A 95 -2.13 36.45 43.56
N THR A 96 -2.58 37.19 42.54
CA THR A 96 -2.48 38.66 42.58
C THR A 96 -3.82 39.40 42.46
N PHE A 97 -4.94 38.74 42.13
CA PHE A 97 -6.22 39.43 42.02
C PHE A 97 -7.40 38.49 42.23
N LEU A 98 -7.93 38.32 43.45
CA LEU A 98 -9.32 37.85 43.61
C LEU A 98 -9.83 37.88 45.06
N SER A 99 -10.52 38.96 45.36
CA SER A 99 -11.85 38.91 45.99
C SER A 99 -12.68 39.99 45.28
N LEU A 100 -13.77 39.59 44.59
CA LEU A 100 -14.77 40.39 43.84
C LEU A 100 -14.73 40.52 42.30
N VAL A 101 -13.71 40.09 41.53
CA VAL A 101 -13.68 40.38 40.07
C VAL A 101 -14.23 39.21 39.23
N TRP A 102 -15.16 39.49 38.30
CA TRP A 102 -15.78 38.51 37.37
C TRP A 102 -14.92 38.17 36.15
N THR A 103 -13.95 39.03 35.80
CA THR A 103 -13.11 38.87 34.60
C THR A 103 -12.31 37.56 34.59
N PRO A 104 -11.74 37.04 35.70
CA PRO A 104 -11.06 35.74 35.70
C PRO A 104 -11.97 34.56 35.37
N ILE A 105 -13.25 34.61 35.75
CA ILE A 105 -14.21 33.53 35.46
C ILE A 105 -14.57 33.54 33.98
N ALA A 106 -14.82 34.72 33.39
CA ALA A 106 -15.05 34.84 31.96
C ALA A 106 -13.86 34.35 31.14
N VAL A 107 -12.63 34.73 31.52
CA VAL A 107 -11.39 34.24 30.90
C VAL A 107 -11.26 32.72 31.07
N THR A 108 -11.57 32.17 32.24
CA THR A 108 -11.53 30.72 32.49
C THR A 108 -12.50 29.97 31.57
N VAL A 109 -13.72 30.47 31.38
CA VAL A 109 -14.69 29.85 30.47
C VAL A 109 -14.19 29.85 29.03
N VAL A 110 -13.61 30.96 28.57
CA VAL A 110 -13.01 31.05 27.22
C VAL A 110 -11.85 30.08 27.06
N LEU A 111 -10.93 30.02 28.04
CA LEU A 111 -9.79 29.10 28.01
C LEU A 111 -10.23 27.63 28.06
N VAL A 112 -11.27 27.29 28.84
CA VAL A 112 -11.79 25.93 28.86
C VAL A 112 -12.50 25.59 27.54
N ALA A 113 -13.24 26.52 26.95
CA ALA A 113 -13.84 26.31 25.64
C ALA A 113 -12.75 26.00 24.60
N ALA A 114 -11.69 26.81 24.54
CA ALA A 114 -10.53 26.56 23.69
C ALA A 114 -9.86 25.21 24.00
N ALA A 115 -9.60 24.91 25.27
CA ALA A 115 -9.00 23.63 25.67
C ALA A 115 -9.88 22.42 25.35
N THR A 116 -11.21 22.56 25.38
CA THR A 116 -12.17 21.48 25.04
C THR A 116 -12.26 21.25 23.54
N LEU A 117 -12.04 22.30 22.74
CA LEU A 117 -11.86 22.18 21.29
C LEU A 117 -10.53 21.50 20.95
N CYS A 118 -9.48 21.75 21.75
CA CYS A 118 -8.15 21.17 21.55
C CYS A 118 -7.93 19.76 22.15
N LYS A 119 -8.64 19.38 23.22
CA LYS A 119 -8.55 18.04 23.82
C LYS A 119 -9.79 17.69 24.63
N GLU A 120 -10.12 16.40 24.62
CA GLU A 120 -11.30 15.89 25.31
C GLU A 120 -11.31 16.15 26.81
N GLN A 121 -10.13 16.22 27.43
CA GLN A 121 -9.97 16.41 28.88
C GLN A 121 -10.14 17.86 29.32
N GLY A 122 -10.14 18.83 28.40
CA GLY A 122 -10.26 20.26 28.72
C GLY A 122 -11.49 20.58 29.58
N ILE A 123 -12.59 19.86 29.35
CA ILE A 123 -13.83 20.05 30.10
C ILE A 123 -13.72 19.71 31.59
N THR A 124 -12.80 18.81 31.97
CA THR A 124 -12.61 18.39 33.36
C THR A 124 -11.97 19.49 34.23
N VAL A 125 -11.33 20.48 33.60
CA VAL A 125 -10.70 21.62 34.28
C VAL A 125 -11.72 22.46 35.03
N ILE A 126 -12.97 22.54 34.57
CA ILE A 126 -14.02 23.30 35.29
C ILE A 126 -14.28 22.68 36.66
N ALA A 127 -14.30 21.36 36.78
CA ALA A 127 -14.47 20.70 38.07
C ALA A 127 -13.33 21.05 39.03
N ILE A 128 -12.10 21.16 38.52
CA ILE A 128 -10.93 21.62 39.28
C ILE A 128 -11.11 23.07 39.74
N CYS A 129 -11.54 23.96 38.85
CA CYS A 129 -11.83 25.36 39.17
C CYS A 129 -12.90 25.51 40.25
N CYS A 130 -13.93 24.67 40.24
CA CYS A 130 -14.97 24.64 41.28
C CYS A 130 -14.38 24.27 42.66
N VAL A 131 -13.52 23.24 42.73
CA VAL A 131 -12.83 22.87 43.98
C VAL A 131 -11.92 24.00 44.45
N HIS A 132 -11.17 24.61 43.53
CA HIS A 132 -10.28 25.72 43.84
C HIS A 132 -11.05 26.93 44.41
N GLU A 133 -12.13 27.36 43.75
CA GLU A 133 -12.94 28.49 44.21
C GLU A 133 -13.48 28.24 45.63
N VAL A 134 -14.09 27.08 45.88
CA VAL A 134 -14.72 26.78 47.18
C VAL A 134 -13.70 26.65 48.31
N PHE A 135 -12.66 25.82 48.13
CA PHE A 135 -11.81 25.39 49.24
C PHE A 135 -10.49 26.15 49.34
N VAL A 136 -9.96 26.68 48.22
CA VAL A 136 -8.67 27.37 48.20
C VAL A 136 -8.88 28.88 48.29
N ALA A 137 -9.64 29.44 47.33
CA ALA A 137 -9.87 30.88 47.21
C ALA A 137 -10.75 31.43 48.34
N GLN A 138 -11.94 30.85 48.54
CA GLN A 138 -12.84 31.25 49.63
C GLN A 138 -12.44 30.64 50.98
N GLY A 139 -11.64 29.56 50.97
CA GLY A 139 -11.14 28.93 52.19
C GLY A 139 -12.21 28.18 53.00
N PHE A 140 -13.37 27.89 52.41
CA PHE A 140 -14.41 27.12 53.07
C PHE A 140 -13.92 25.70 53.38
N THR A 141 -14.41 25.13 54.47
CA THR A 141 -14.21 23.72 54.81
C THR A 141 -15.53 22.97 54.75
N LEU A 142 -15.48 21.66 54.54
CA LEU A 142 -16.70 20.85 54.45
C LEU A 142 -17.58 20.97 55.72
N PRO A 143 -17.05 20.95 56.96
CA PRO A 143 -17.85 21.20 58.15
C PRO A 143 -18.55 22.57 58.14
N MET A 144 -17.85 23.63 57.74
CA MET A 144 -18.45 24.98 57.66
C MET A 144 -19.60 25.05 56.65
N LEU A 145 -19.47 24.39 55.50
CA LEU A 145 -20.53 24.36 54.49
C LEU A 145 -21.74 23.55 54.98
N LEU A 146 -21.49 22.41 55.64
CA LEU A 146 -22.55 21.57 56.23
C LEU A 146 -23.29 22.30 57.36
N ASP A 147 -22.56 22.97 58.25
CA ASP A 147 -23.15 23.77 59.34
C ASP A 147 -24.00 24.92 58.79
N THR A 148 -23.49 25.63 57.77
CA THR A 148 -24.23 26.69 57.08
C THR A 148 -25.53 26.15 56.45
N LEU A 149 -25.45 25.01 55.76
CA LEU A 149 -26.61 24.35 55.15
C LEU A 149 -27.64 23.93 56.22
N LEU A 150 -27.18 23.36 57.34
CA LEU A 150 -28.03 22.96 58.46
C LEU A 150 -28.71 24.16 59.14
N GLN A 151 -28.02 25.29 59.26
CA GLN A 151 -28.59 26.53 59.81
C GLN A 151 -29.68 27.12 58.90
N VAL A 152 -29.44 27.11 57.59
CA VAL A 152 -30.43 27.53 56.57
C VAL A 152 -31.65 26.59 56.58
N LEU A 153 -31.45 25.27 56.59
CA LEU A 153 -32.53 24.29 56.64
C LEU A 153 -33.37 24.36 57.93
N ARG A 154 -32.75 24.79 59.03
CA ARG A 154 -33.42 25.04 60.32
C ARG A 154 -34.12 26.40 60.39
N GLY A 155 -34.11 27.19 59.30
CA GLY A 155 -34.78 28.48 59.20
C GLY A 155 -34.20 29.57 60.09
N LYS A 156 -32.96 29.41 60.58
CA LYS A 156 -32.35 30.34 61.54
C LYS A 156 -31.68 31.54 60.89
N ASP A 157 -31.08 31.37 59.71
CA ASP A 157 -30.38 32.43 58.95
C ASP A 157 -30.41 32.15 57.44
N GLY A 158 -30.23 33.20 56.62
CA GLY A 158 -30.01 33.09 55.17
C GLY A 158 -28.56 32.76 54.81
N PHE A 159 -28.28 32.44 53.55
CA PHE A 159 -26.90 32.17 53.10
C PHE A 159 -26.01 33.42 53.26
N PRO A 160 -24.79 33.28 53.82
CA PRO A 160 -23.81 34.36 53.84
C PRO A 160 -23.53 34.90 52.44
N TYR A 161 -23.31 36.21 52.31
CA TYR A 161 -23.04 36.85 51.02
C TYR A 161 -21.89 36.19 50.24
N ALA A 162 -20.82 35.79 50.93
CA ALA A 162 -19.68 35.07 50.34
C ALA A 162 -20.08 33.70 49.75
N VAL A 163 -20.98 32.97 50.42
CA VAL A 163 -21.51 31.68 49.93
C VAL A 163 -22.40 31.91 48.71
N LEU A 164 -23.26 32.93 48.75
CA LEU A 164 -24.13 33.28 47.61
C LEU A 164 -23.33 33.70 46.37
N GLN A 165 -22.29 34.52 46.54
CA GLN A 165 -21.37 34.87 45.45
C GLN A 165 -20.67 33.65 44.87
N THR A 166 -20.20 32.74 45.74
CA THR A 166 -19.55 31.49 45.31
C THR A 166 -20.52 30.61 44.52
N LEU A 167 -21.76 30.45 45.00
CA LEU A 167 -22.80 29.70 44.30
C LEU A 167 -23.10 30.29 42.91
N LEU A 168 -23.20 31.62 42.78
CA LEU A 168 -23.42 32.26 41.50
C LEU A 168 -22.28 31.99 40.51
N LYS A 169 -21.02 32.03 40.96
CA LYS A 169 -19.85 31.70 40.15
C LYS A 169 -19.87 30.23 39.70
N LEU A 170 -20.21 29.31 40.61
CA LEU A 170 -20.35 27.88 40.29
C LEU A 170 -21.46 27.63 39.27
N ILE A 171 -22.59 28.34 39.38
CA ILE A 171 -23.70 28.25 38.40
C ILE A 171 -23.21 28.65 37.01
N VAL A 172 -22.46 29.76 36.88
CA VAL A 172 -21.89 30.20 35.60
C VAL A 172 -20.95 29.13 35.01
N LEU A 173 -20.07 28.56 35.83
CA LEU A 173 -19.16 27.49 35.41
C LEU A 173 -19.92 26.22 34.99
N ILE A 174 -20.95 25.82 35.73
CA ILE A 174 -21.75 24.63 35.40
C ILE A 174 -22.56 24.83 34.13
N ILE A 175 -23.25 25.97 33.97
CA ILE A 175 -24.05 26.27 32.77
C ILE A 175 -23.16 26.33 31.53
N SER A 176 -22.01 27.00 31.62
CA SER A 176 -21.05 27.03 30.51
C SER A 176 -20.51 25.64 30.15
N THR A 177 -20.25 24.78 31.15
CA THR A 177 -19.88 23.38 30.92
C THR A 177 -20.97 22.62 30.17
N LEU A 178 -22.23 22.71 30.63
CA LEU A 178 -23.36 22.03 30.01
C LEU A 178 -23.54 22.46 28.55
N LEU A 179 -23.39 23.75 28.27
CA LEU A 179 -23.43 24.28 26.91
C LEU A 179 -22.31 23.67 26.05
N LEU A 180 -21.08 23.62 26.56
CA LEU A 180 -19.94 23.01 25.85
C LEU A 180 -20.14 21.51 25.59
N VAL A 181 -20.70 20.75 26.55
CA VAL A 181 -21.05 19.33 26.34
C VAL A 181 -22.08 19.19 25.22
N ILE A 182 -23.14 20.01 25.23
CA ILE A 182 -24.21 19.95 24.22
C ILE A 182 -23.65 20.21 22.83
N ILE A 183 -22.87 21.30 22.68
CA ILE A 183 -22.20 21.64 21.42
C ILE A 183 -21.34 20.46 20.97
N ARG A 184 -20.55 19.90 21.88
CA ARG A 184 -19.65 18.79 21.58
C ARG A 184 -20.38 17.51 21.13
N VAL A 185 -21.48 17.15 21.78
CA VAL A 185 -22.29 15.98 21.40
C VAL A 185 -22.95 16.17 20.03
N GLN A 186 -23.37 17.40 19.71
CA GLN A 186 -23.91 17.74 18.39
C GLN A 186 -22.84 17.58 17.28
N VAL A 187 -21.60 18.02 17.54
CA VAL A 187 -20.50 17.87 16.58
C VAL A 187 -20.11 16.39 16.37
N ILE A 188 -20.18 15.55 17.41
CA ILE A 188 -19.89 14.09 17.33
C ILE A 188 -21.04 13.29 16.67
N GLN A 189 -22.04 13.98 16.09
CA GLN A 189 -23.21 13.36 15.43
C GLN A 189 -23.98 12.36 16.33
N SER A 190 -23.83 12.48 17.65
CA SER A 190 -24.54 11.68 18.67
C SER A 190 -24.41 10.15 18.53
N GLN A 191 -23.36 9.64 17.88
CA GLN A 191 -23.11 8.19 17.81
C GLN A 191 -22.09 7.76 18.87
N LEU A 192 -22.42 6.73 19.64
CA LEU A 192 -21.48 6.11 20.57
C LEU A 192 -20.57 5.12 19.83
N PRO A 193 -19.25 5.10 20.10
CA PRO A 193 -18.36 4.10 19.54
C PRO A 193 -18.75 2.69 20.02
N VAL A 194 -18.77 1.74 19.10
CA VAL A 194 -19.02 0.32 19.40
C VAL A 194 -17.67 -0.38 19.55
N PHE A 195 -17.36 -0.85 20.76
CA PHE A 195 -16.12 -1.55 21.04
C PHE A 195 -16.29 -3.07 20.92
N THR A 196 -15.23 -3.74 20.45
CA THR A 196 -15.14 -5.20 20.43
C THR A 196 -14.70 -5.74 21.79
N ARG A 197 -14.88 -7.04 22.02
CA ARG A 197 -14.35 -7.71 23.22
C ARG A 197 -12.83 -7.62 23.36
N PHE A 198 -12.14 -7.41 22.24
CA PHE A 198 -10.69 -7.34 22.16
C PHE A 198 -10.17 -5.97 22.58
N ASP A 199 -10.96 -4.90 22.43
CA ASP A 199 -10.53 -3.56 22.83
C ASP A 199 -10.46 -3.45 24.37
N ASN A 200 -11.51 -3.93 25.06
CA ASN A 200 -11.57 -3.97 26.51
C ASN A 200 -12.32 -5.24 27.00
N PRO A 201 -11.61 -6.32 27.33
CA PRO A 201 -12.24 -7.56 27.79
C PRO A 201 -13.05 -7.40 29.08
N ALA A 202 -12.64 -6.50 29.97
CA ALA A 202 -13.35 -6.26 31.23
C ALA A 202 -14.73 -5.64 31.00
N ALA A 203 -14.89 -4.80 29.97
CA ALA A 203 -16.17 -4.16 29.63
C ALA A 203 -17.28 -5.16 29.28
N VAL A 204 -16.93 -6.27 28.62
CA VAL A 204 -17.86 -7.32 28.20
C VAL A 204 -17.96 -8.49 29.19
N SER A 205 -17.18 -8.45 30.27
CA SER A 205 -17.15 -9.52 31.28
C SER A 205 -18.37 -9.47 32.21
N PRO A 206 -18.82 -10.62 32.74
CA PRO A 206 -19.93 -10.66 33.69
C PRO A 206 -19.54 -10.03 35.05
N THR A 207 -20.56 -9.62 35.80
CA THR A 207 -20.41 -9.25 37.21
C THR A 207 -20.08 -10.52 38.02
N PRO A 208 -19.12 -10.49 38.98
CA PRO A 208 -18.43 -9.32 39.52
C PRO A 208 -17.09 -8.98 38.83
N ALA A 209 -16.61 -9.82 37.90
CA ALA A 209 -15.28 -9.71 37.32
C ALA A 209 -15.03 -8.34 36.66
N ARG A 210 -16.04 -7.80 35.97
CA ARG A 210 -16.00 -6.45 35.40
C ARG A 210 -15.73 -5.38 36.46
N GLN A 211 -16.51 -5.34 37.53
CA GLN A 211 -16.39 -4.31 38.57
C GLN A 211 -15.07 -4.46 39.32
N LEU A 212 -14.67 -5.67 39.68
CA LEU A 212 -13.40 -5.92 40.36
C LEU A 212 -12.23 -5.47 39.50
N THR A 213 -12.24 -5.80 38.21
CA THR A 213 -11.19 -5.39 37.27
C THR A 213 -11.15 -3.87 37.12
N PHE A 214 -12.30 -3.21 36.87
CA PHE A 214 -12.35 -1.74 36.75
C PHE A 214 -11.81 -1.02 37.99
N ASN A 215 -12.14 -1.51 39.19
CA ASN A 215 -11.60 -0.93 40.43
C ASN A 215 -10.11 -1.21 40.62
N TYR A 216 -9.59 -2.33 40.12
CA TYR A 216 -8.15 -2.64 40.11
C TYR A 216 -7.36 -1.83 39.07
N LEU A 217 -8.00 -1.38 37.98
CA LEU A 217 -7.31 -0.52 37.01
C LEU A 217 -6.90 0.83 37.61
N LEU A 218 -7.59 1.34 38.64
CA LEU A 218 -7.22 2.60 39.30
C LEU A 218 -5.85 2.54 40.01
N PRO A 219 -5.59 1.60 40.95
CA PRO A 219 -4.27 1.46 41.54
C PRO A 219 -3.19 1.10 40.51
N LEU A 220 -3.53 0.42 39.42
CA LEU A 220 -2.60 0.18 38.31
C LEU A 220 -2.19 1.49 37.63
N ASN A 221 -3.14 2.38 37.32
CA ASN A 221 -2.83 3.70 36.76
C ASN A 221 -2.03 4.57 37.75
N ALA A 222 -2.35 4.49 39.04
CA ALA A 222 -1.57 5.17 40.08
C ALA A 222 -0.14 4.61 40.20
N TRP A 223 0.04 3.30 39.99
CA TRP A 223 1.36 2.69 39.93
C TRP A 223 2.18 3.20 38.74
N LEU A 224 1.56 3.44 37.59
CA LEU A 224 2.24 4.03 36.44
C LEU A 224 2.76 5.45 36.72
N LEU A 225 2.04 6.25 37.53
CA LEU A 225 2.53 7.55 38.00
C LEU A 225 3.75 7.43 38.94
N LEU A 226 3.82 6.34 39.73
CA LEU A 226 4.89 6.09 40.69
C LEU A 226 6.14 5.45 40.06
N ASN A 227 5.95 4.51 39.13
CA ASN A 227 7.01 3.77 38.46
C ASN A 227 6.62 3.51 37.00
N PRO A 228 6.87 4.48 36.09
CA PRO A 228 6.56 4.36 34.67
C PRO A 228 7.58 3.47 33.93
N SER A 229 7.97 2.32 34.50
CA SER A 229 8.89 1.38 33.85
C SER A 229 8.18 0.46 32.86
N GLU A 230 6.92 0.14 33.12
CA GLU A 230 6.10 -0.80 32.34
C GLU A 230 5.14 -0.03 31.41
N LEU A 231 5.69 0.77 30.49
CA LEU A 231 4.90 1.46 29.46
C LEU A 231 4.78 0.59 28.21
N CYS A 232 3.58 0.49 27.68
CA CYS A 232 3.26 -0.33 26.53
C CYS A 232 2.51 0.52 25.49
N CYS A 233 2.85 0.36 24.22
CA CYS A 233 2.14 1.06 23.14
C CYS A 233 0.68 0.59 22.95
N ASP A 234 0.32 -0.57 23.51
CA ASP A 234 -1.04 -1.11 23.39
C ASP A 234 -1.44 -1.95 24.62
N TRP A 235 -2.51 -1.54 25.29
CA TRP A 235 -3.08 -2.19 26.49
C TRP A 235 -4.35 -3.01 26.22
N THR A 236 -4.73 -3.21 24.95
CA THR A 236 -5.92 -3.98 24.55
C THR A 236 -5.72 -5.48 24.76
N MET A 237 -6.68 -6.30 24.34
CA MET A 237 -6.66 -7.76 24.43
C MET A 237 -6.49 -8.20 25.90
N GLY A 238 -5.87 -9.36 26.13
CA GLY A 238 -5.59 -9.90 27.46
C GLY A 238 -4.41 -9.26 28.19
N THR A 239 -4.06 -8.00 27.92
CA THR A 239 -2.90 -7.33 28.52
C THR A 239 -2.97 -7.32 30.05
N ILE A 240 -4.14 -6.95 30.60
CA ILE A 240 -4.40 -7.00 32.04
C ILE A 240 -5.36 -8.17 32.29
N PRO A 241 -4.90 -9.24 32.97
CA PRO A 241 -5.76 -10.36 33.32
C PRO A 241 -6.96 -9.90 34.16
N LEU A 242 -8.14 -10.46 33.89
CA LEU A 242 -9.35 -10.13 34.64
C LEU A 242 -9.19 -10.49 36.12
N VAL A 243 -9.80 -9.68 36.99
CA VAL A 243 -9.95 -9.98 38.41
C VAL A 243 -11.30 -10.67 38.60
N GLU A 244 -11.31 -11.99 38.64
CA GLU A 244 -12.56 -12.76 38.63
C GLU A 244 -13.15 -13.02 40.02
N SER A 245 -12.32 -12.94 41.07
CA SER A 245 -12.70 -13.26 42.44
C SER A 245 -12.47 -12.09 43.39
N PRO A 246 -13.37 -11.83 44.35
CA PRO A 246 -13.14 -10.88 45.44
C PRO A 246 -11.91 -11.23 46.30
N LEU A 247 -11.50 -12.51 46.33
CA LEU A 247 -10.36 -13.00 47.10
C LEU A 247 -9.01 -12.84 46.35
N ASP A 248 -9.02 -12.27 45.15
CA ASP A 248 -7.78 -11.98 44.42
C ASP A 248 -6.93 -10.97 45.20
N LEU A 249 -5.63 -11.26 45.36
CA LEU A 249 -4.67 -10.42 46.09
C LEU A 249 -4.60 -9.00 45.52
N ARG A 250 -4.89 -8.82 44.23
CA ARG A 250 -4.93 -7.51 43.58
C ARG A 250 -5.98 -6.57 44.18
N ASN A 251 -7.05 -7.10 44.76
CA ASN A 251 -8.05 -6.29 45.46
C ASN A 251 -7.48 -5.61 46.73
N LEU A 252 -6.40 -6.12 47.31
CA LEU A 252 -5.70 -5.44 48.40
C LEU A 252 -5.12 -4.09 47.94
N ALA A 253 -4.59 -4.03 46.71
CA ALA A 253 -4.11 -2.78 46.12
C ALA A 253 -5.26 -1.78 45.91
N THR A 254 -6.42 -2.26 45.46
CA THR A 254 -7.64 -1.45 45.34
C THR A 254 -8.09 -0.89 46.68
N LEU A 255 -8.16 -1.73 47.72
CA LEU A 255 -8.55 -1.31 49.06
C LEU A 255 -7.57 -0.29 49.64
N ALA A 256 -6.26 -0.54 49.50
CA ALA A 256 -5.21 0.38 49.94
C ALA A 256 -5.31 1.73 49.22
N PHE A 257 -5.53 1.71 47.90
CA PHE A 257 -5.67 2.91 47.09
C PHE A 257 -6.86 3.77 47.52
N TYR A 258 -8.06 3.17 47.64
CA TYR A 258 -9.24 3.90 48.11
C TYR A 258 -9.10 4.39 49.55
N SER A 259 -8.46 3.60 50.43
CA SER A 259 -8.21 4.01 51.82
C SER A 259 -7.29 5.23 51.88
N LEU A 260 -6.18 5.22 51.14
CA LEU A 260 -5.25 6.34 51.08
C LEU A 260 -5.91 7.59 50.50
N LEU A 261 -6.61 7.44 49.37
CA LEU A 261 -7.30 8.54 48.71
C LEU A 261 -8.38 9.14 49.62
N GLY A 262 -9.17 8.29 50.27
CA GLY A 262 -10.21 8.68 51.22
C GLY A 262 -9.65 9.40 52.45
N LEU A 263 -8.55 8.90 53.04
CA LEU A 263 -7.89 9.55 54.18
C LEU A 263 -7.34 10.93 53.82
N LEU A 264 -6.68 11.06 52.66
CA LEU A 264 -6.14 12.34 52.21
C LEU A 264 -7.27 13.35 51.92
N ALA A 265 -8.32 12.92 51.22
CA ALA A 265 -9.48 13.75 50.92
C ALA A 265 -10.23 14.18 52.20
N PHE A 266 -10.44 13.24 53.12
CA PHE A 266 -11.10 13.52 54.41
C PHE A 266 -10.30 14.54 55.24
N HIS A 267 -8.98 14.36 55.33
CA HIS A 267 -8.10 15.30 56.01
C HIS A 267 -8.13 16.68 55.35
N SER A 268 -8.03 16.74 54.02
CA SER A 268 -7.92 17.99 53.27
C SER A 268 -9.22 18.79 53.22
N LEU A 269 -10.38 18.14 53.22
CA LEU A 269 -11.70 18.81 53.21
C LEU A 269 -12.11 19.38 54.57
N ARG A 270 -11.53 18.89 55.68
CA ARG A 270 -11.88 19.33 57.04
C ARG A 270 -10.99 20.45 57.58
N HIS A 271 -9.78 20.63 57.06
CA HIS A 271 -8.81 21.59 57.60
C HIS A 271 -8.53 22.72 56.61
N SER A 272 -8.46 23.97 57.09
CA SER A 272 -8.21 25.15 56.23
C SER A 272 -6.72 25.55 56.14
N HIS A 273 -5.81 24.80 56.77
CA HIS A 273 -4.38 25.12 56.73
C HIS A 273 -3.80 24.98 55.32
N SER A 274 -2.74 25.74 55.01
CA SER A 274 -2.08 25.77 53.70
C SER A 274 -1.73 24.36 53.18
N SER A 275 -1.25 23.46 54.05
CA SER A 275 -0.95 22.06 53.68
C SER A 275 -2.18 21.29 53.18
N ALA A 276 -3.33 21.45 53.84
CA ALA A 276 -4.57 20.78 53.46
C ALA A 276 -5.09 21.30 52.11
N LYS A 277 -4.99 22.62 51.87
CA LYS A 277 -5.33 23.24 50.57
C LYS A 277 -4.44 22.72 49.44
N THR A 278 -3.13 22.57 49.67
CA THR A 278 -2.20 22.01 48.68
C THR A 278 -2.53 20.55 48.35
N VAL A 279 -2.81 19.72 49.36
CA VAL A 279 -3.20 18.31 49.15
C VAL A 279 -4.53 18.22 48.40
N LEU A 280 -5.51 19.05 48.76
CA LEU A 280 -6.81 19.06 48.07
C LEU A 280 -6.67 19.42 46.58
N MET A 281 -5.83 20.41 46.28
CA MET A 281 -5.55 20.82 44.90
C MET A 281 -4.81 19.73 44.12
N ALA A 282 -3.86 19.04 44.76
CA ALA A 282 -3.18 17.89 44.16
C ALA A 282 -4.16 16.75 43.86
N LEU A 283 -5.06 16.44 44.79
CA LEU A 283 -6.09 15.41 44.61
C LEU A 283 -7.10 15.76 43.53
N SER A 284 -7.51 17.03 43.39
CA SER A 284 -8.45 17.44 42.34
C SER A 284 -7.83 17.31 40.96
N LEU A 285 -6.54 17.61 40.79
CA LEU A 285 -5.77 17.39 39.56
C LEU A 285 -5.59 15.91 39.22
N ILE A 286 -5.47 15.03 40.23
CA ILE A 286 -5.34 13.58 40.02
C ILE A 286 -6.68 12.95 39.64
N VAL A 287 -7.74 13.24 40.41
CA VAL A 287 -8.99 12.48 40.34
C VAL A 287 -9.91 13.00 39.24
N LEU A 288 -10.16 14.31 39.16
CA LEU A 288 -11.22 14.85 38.32
C LEU A 288 -10.96 14.65 36.81
N PRO A 289 -9.73 14.89 36.28
CA PRO A 289 -9.41 14.61 34.89
C PRO A 289 -9.45 13.13 34.53
N PHE A 290 -9.23 12.23 35.50
CA PHE A 290 -9.18 10.80 35.22
C PHE A 290 -10.55 10.12 35.22
N ILE A 291 -11.57 10.72 35.86
CA ILE A 291 -12.92 10.14 35.97
C ILE A 291 -13.51 9.68 34.62
N PRO A 292 -13.48 10.48 33.54
CA PRO A 292 -14.05 10.05 32.25
C PRO A 292 -13.35 8.82 31.65
N ALA A 293 -12.08 8.60 32.00
CA ALA A 293 -11.26 7.48 31.52
C ALA A 293 -11.25 6.28 32.48
N SER A 294 -11.91 6.38 33.64
CA SER A 294 -11.79 5.42 34.75
C SER A 294 -12.53 4.10 34.57
N ASN A 295 -13.35 3.95 33.53
CA ASN A 295 -14.29 2.83 33.34
C ASN A 295 -15.36 2.66 34.45
N LEU A 296 -15.42 3.54 35.46
CA LEU A 296 -16.33 3.38 36.61
C LEU A 296 -17.80 3.67 36.28
N PHE A 297 -18.05 4.69 35.44
CA PHE A 297 -19.40 5.15 35.11
C PHE A 297 -19.92 4.58 33.79
N PHE A 298 -19.05 4.48 32.80
CA PHE A 298 -19.33 3.89 31.50
C PHE A 298 -18.08 3.17 31.00
N PRO A 299 -18.22 2.02 30.30
CA PRO A 299 -17.09 1.35 29.70
C PRO A 299 -16.47 2.20 28.59
N VAL A 300 -15.14 2.27 28.59
CA VAL A 300 -14.34 2.95 27.58
C VAL A 300 -13.56 1.91 26.78
N GLY A 301 -13.22 2.22 25.53
CA GLY A 301 -12.56 1.27 24.63
C GLY A 301 -11.14 0.86 25.05
N PHE A 302 -10.46 1.65 25.87
CA PHE A 302 -9.11 1.35 26.35
C PHE A 302 -9.12 0.76 27.77
N VAL A 303 -8.19 -0.15 28.03
CA VAL A 303 -7.99 -0.78 29.34
C VAL A 303 -7.19 0.13 30.28
N VAL A 304 -6.09 0.71 29.79
CA VAL A 304 -5.24 1.66 30.55
C VAL A 304 -5.17 2.96 29.77
N ALA A 305 -5.36 4.08 30.48
CA ALA A 305 -5.53 5.40 29.88
C ALA A 305 -4.28 6.28 30.07
N GLU A 306 -3.11 5.77 29.69
CA GLU A 306 -1.83 6.47 29.94
C GLU A 306 -1.79 7.88 29.34
N ARG A 307 -2.39 8.08 28.15
CA ARG A 307 -2.50 9.38 27.47
C ARG A 307 -3.30 10.41 28.28
N VAL A 308 -4.13 9.96 29.23
CA VAL A 308 -4.95 10.81 30.11
C VAL A 308 -4.21 11.16 31.41
N LEU A 309 -3.08 10.51 31.71
CA LEU A 309 -2.31 10.73 32.95
C LEU A 309 -1.52 12.04 32.98
N TYR A 310 -1.56 12.86 31.93
CA TYR A 310 -0.82 14.12 31.88
C TYR A 310 -1.21 15.09 33.00
N VAL A 311 -2.48 15.48 33.12
CA VAL A 311 -2.93 16.36 34.22
C VAL A 311 -2.84 15.67 35.59
N PRO A 312 -3.22 14.38 35.74
CA PRO A 312 -2.97 13.64 36.98
C PRO A 312 -1.51 13.62 37.43
N SER A 313 -0.55 13.58 36.50
CA SER A 313 0.88 13.63 36.81
C SER A 313 1.28 14.96 37.46
N MET A 314 0.67 16.08 37.07
CA MET A 314 0.90 17.38 37.72
C MET A 314 0.46 17.36 39.17
N GLY A 315 -0.75 16.86 39.44
CA GLY A 315 -1.25 16.72 40.82
C GLY A 315 -0.38 15.76 41.64
N PHE A 316 0.08 14.66 41.05
CA PHE A 316 1.01 13.74 41.67
C PHE A 316 2.35 14.40 42.01
N CYS A 317 2.95 15.16 41.09
CA CYS A 317 4.17 15.93 41.32
C CYS A 317 4.01 16.94 42.46
N VAL A 318 2.87 17.65 42.55
CA VAL A 318 2.57 18.56 43.67
C VAL A 318 2.52 17.79 45.00
N LEU A 319 1.89 16.62 45.02
CA LEU A 319 1.80 15.78 46.22
C LEU A 319 3.17 15.28 46.69
N VAL A 320 4.01 14.80 45.76
CA VAL A 320 5.39 14.36 46.03
C VAL A 320 6.25 15.52 46.52
N ALA A 321 6.20 16.67 45.87
CA ALA A 321 6.95 17.87 46.26
C ALA A 321 6.55 18.35 47.66
N HIS A 322 5.25 18.36 47.96
CA HIS A 322 4.74 18.75 49.28
C HIS A 322 5.16 17.75 50.37
N GLY A 323 5.07 16.44 50.10
CA GLY A 323 5.57 15.39 51.00
C GLY A 323 7.08 15.52 51.26
N PHE A 324 7.88 15.71 50.21
CA PHE A 324 9.31 15.95 50.30
C PHE A 324 9.64 17.19 51.14
N ARG A 325 8.91 18.29 50.94
CA ARG A 325 9.05 19.52 51.75
C ARG A 325 8.82 19.24 53.23
N ILE A 326 7.75 18.52 53.59
CA ILE A 326 7.44 18.18 54.98
C ILE A 326 8.55 17.33 55.61
N ILE A 327 9.06 16.33 54.89
CA ILE A 327 10.09 15.41 55.40
C ILE A 327 11.44 16.12 55.50
N SER A 328 11.83 16.91 54.49
CA SER A 328 13.13 17.59 54.42
C SER A 328 13.28 18.72 55.45
N HIS A 329 12.17 19.29 55.95
CA HIS A 329 12.19 20.23 57.06
C HIS A 329 12.57 19.58 58.40
N LYS A 330 12.45 18.25 58.55
CA LYS A 330 12.90 17.55 59.76
C LYS A 330 14.42 17.39 59.74
N ARG A 331 15.11 18.02 60.70
CA ARG A 331 16.60 18.12 60.74
C ARG A 331 17.33 16.78 60.55
N HIS A 332 16.84 15.71 61.17
CA HIS A 332 17.44 14.37 61.07
C HIS A 332 17.20 13.68 59.72
N LEU A 333 16.11 14.02 59.03
CA LEU A 333 15.75 13.42 57.75
C LEU A 333 16.20 14.25 56.56
N LYS A 334 16.55 15.53 56.74
CA LYS A 334 16.95 16.45 55.66
C LYS A 334 17.96 15.85 54.69
N LYS A 335 19.11 15.36 55.19
CA LYS A 335 20.17 14.78 54.33
C LYS A 335 19.67 13.53 53.60
N ILE A 336 18.92 12.67 54.29
CA ILE A 336 18.36 11.45 53.73
C ILE A 336 17.35 11.78 52.64
N SER A 337 16.45 12.74 52.88
CA SER A 337 15.47 13.20 51.88
C SER A 337 16.16 13.69 50.61
N TRP A 338 17.18 14.55 50.73
CA TRP A 338 17.93 15.07 49.59
C TRP A 338 18.71 13.97 48.84
N LEU A 339 19.25 12.99 49.54
CA LEU A 339 19.86 11.81 48.91
C LEU A 339 18.81 11.00 48.15
N MET A 340 17.66 10.71 48.77
CA MET A 340 16.59 9.90 48.17
C MET A 340 15.99 10.57 46.92
N ILE A 341 15.76 11.88 46.94
CA ILE A 341 15.27 12.59 45.75
C ILE A 341 16.34 12.63 44.64
N GLY A 342 17.62 12.77 45.00
CA GLY A 342 18.72 12.69 44.03
C GLY A 342 18.80 11.34 43.34
N VAL A 343 18.71 10.24 44.11
CA VAL A 343 18.65 8.87 43.57
C VAL A 343 17.41 8.67 42.70
N LEU A 344 16.25 9.18 43.13
CA LEU A 344 15.01 9.09 42.35
C LEU A 344 15.15 9.78 40.99
N LEU A 345 15.66 11.02 40.97
CA LEU A 345 15.86 11.79 39.74
C LEU A 345 16.90 11.15 38.83
N ALA A 346 18.03 10.70 39.37
CA ALA A 346 19.08 10.04 38.59
C ALA A 346 18.58 8.74 37.96
N THR A 347 17.86 7.90 38.72
CA THR A 347 17.31 6.66 38.20
C THR A 347 16.25 6.88 37.12
N HIS A 348 15.37 7.88 37.27
CA HIS A 348 14.39 8.22 36.24
C HIS A 348 15.04 8.85 35.01
N ALA A 349 16.05 9.71 35.17
CA ALA A 349 16.81 10.29 34.06
C ALA A 349 17.50 9.20 33.22
N VAL A 350 18.17 8.24 33.86
CA VAL A 350 18.79 7.10 33.17
C VAL A 350 17.73 6.22 32.47
N LYS A 351 16.58 5.99 33.11
CA LYS A 351 15.47 5.26 32.48
C LYS A 351 14.96 5.97 31.23
N THR A 352 14.73 7.29 31.30
CA THR A 352 14.29 8.10 30.15
C THR A 352 15.32 8.05 29.03
N PHE A 353 16.60 8.27 29.34
CA PHE A 353 17.67 8.17 28.37
C PHE A 353 17.71 6.81 27.66
N ASN A 354 17.58 5.70 28.42
CA ASN A 354 17.55 4.35 27.82
C ASN A 354 16.27 4.10 27.00
N ARG A 355 15.12 4.63 27.45
CA ARG A 355 13.84 4.52 26.74
C ARG A 355 13.89 5.23 25.39
N ASN A 356 14.67 6.30 25.28
CA ASN A 356 14.96 6.97 24.02
C ASN A 356 15.80 6.12 23.04
N TRP A 357 15.99 4.82 23.25
CA TRP A 357 16.45 3.90 22.20
C TRP A 357 15.33 3.00 21.70
N ASP A 358 14.24 2.82 22.47
CA ASP A 358 13.15 1.95 22.06
C ASP A 358 12.43 2.53 20.81
N TRP A 359 12.34 3.86 20.63
CA TRP A 359 11.62 4.49 19.51
C TRP A 359 12.49 4.77 18.26
N GLU A 360 13.69 4.17 18.18
CA GLU A 360 14.60 4.34 17.05
C GLU A 360 14.02 3.74 15.76
N SER A 361 13.24 2.67 15.85
CA SER A 361 12.62 1.98 14.72
C SER A 361 11.30 1.30 15.11
N GLU A 362 10.47 0.95 14.11
CA GLU A 362 9.29 0.08 14.28
C GLU A 362 9.62 -1.17 15.10
N TYR A 363 10.72 -1.82 14.73
CA TYR A 363 11.14 -3.07 15.33
C TYR A 363 11.50 -2.89 16.82
N THR A 364 12.32 -1.90 17.16
CA THR A 364 12.72 -1.65 18.55
C THR A 364 11.53 -1.21 19.40
N LEU A 365 10.60 -0.42 18.83
CA LEU A 365 9.45 0.09 19.56
C LEU A 365 8.51 -1.05 19.92
N PHE A 366 8.08 -1.84 18.94
CA PHE A 366 7.16 -2.96 19.20
C PHE A 366 7.83 -4.08 20.00
N THR A 367 9.14 -4.30 19.81
CA THR A 367 9.88 -5.27 20.64
C THR A 367 9.97 -4.80 22.09
N SER A 368 10.07 -3.50 22.36
CA SER A 368 10.06 -2.97 23.73
C SER A 368 8.74 -3.25 24.45
N ALA A 369 7.61 -3.20 23.73
CA ALA A 369 6.30 -3.51 24.29
C ALA A 369 6.19 -4.99 24.72
N LEU A 370 6.85 -5.91 24.00
CA LEU A 370 6.93 -7.33 24.39
C LEU A 370 7.75 -7.60 25.66
N LYS A 371 8.59 -6.65 26.10
CA LYS A 371 9.26 -6.71 27.40
C LYS A 371 8.25 -6.54 28.54
N VAL A 372 7.23 -5.71 28.32
CA VAL A 372 6.17 -5.37 29.29
C VAL A 372 5.05 -6.39 29.24
N ASN A 373 4.61 -6.77 28.05
CA ASN A 373 3.45 -7.62 27.88
C ASN A 373 3.61 -8.64 26.74
N LYS A 374 3.44 -9.92 27.09
CA LYS A 374 3.50 -11.04 26.14
C LYS A 374 2.14 -11.67 25.86
N ASN A 375 1.08 -11.24 26.56
CA ASN A 375 -0.28 -11.75 26.45
C ASN A 375 -1.16 -10.94 25.48
N ASN A 376 -0.55 -10.09 24.66
CA ASN A 376 -1.25 -9.33 23.63
C ASN A 376 -0.74 -9.76 22.24
N ALA A 377 -1.59 -10.45 21.48
CA ALA A 377 -1.29 -10.94 20.14
C ALA A 377 -0.98 -9.79 19.16
N LYS A 378 -1.57 -8.61 19.34
CA LYS A 378 -1.32 -7.44 18.51
C LYS A 378 0.13 -6.97 18.59
N LEU A 379 0.76 -7.04 19.77
CA LEU A 379 2.17 -6.69 19.93
C LEU A 379 3.08 -7.65 19.14
N TRP A 380 2.80 -8.95 19.22
CA TRP A 380 3.51 -9.96 18.43
C TRP A 380 3.33 -9.75 16.93
N ASN A 381 2.10 -9.45 16.48
CA ASN A 381 1.81 -9.11 15.09
C ASN A 381 2.58 -7.87 14.63
N ASN A 382 2.63 -6.80 15.43
CA ASN A 382 3.34 -5.58 15.08
C ASN A 382 4.85 -5.81 14.89
N VAL A 383 5.49 -6.60 15.76
CA VAL A 383 6.90 -7.00 15.56
C VAL A 383 7.06 -7.85 14.28
N GLY A 384 6.11 -8.74 14.01
CA GLY A 384 6.08 -9.52 12.77
C GLY A 384 6.02 -8.62 11.53
N HIS A 385 5.13 -7.62 11.52
CA HIS A 385 5.03 -6.65 10.42
C HIS A 385 6.30 -5.83 10.23
N ALA A 386 6.91 -5.34 11.31
CA ALA A 386 8.18 -4.62 11.25
C ALA A 386 9.30 -5.47 10.59
N LEU A 387 9.29 -6.79 10.84
CA LEU A 387 10.22 -7.73 10.21
C LEU A 387 9.85 -8.04 8.75
N GLU A 388 8.56 -8.14 8.41
CA GLU A 388 8.12 -8.29 7.00
C GLU A 388 8.51 -7.08 6.15
N ASN A 389 8.40 -5.86 6.70
CA ASN A 389 8.83 -4.62 6.04
C ASN A 389 10.32 -4.62 5.72
N GLN A 390 11.12 -5.36 6.51
CA GLN A 390 12.55 -5.61 6.29
C GLN A 390 12.81 -6.84 5.40
N ASN A 391 11.78 -7.41 4.76
CA ASN A 391 11.81 -8.65 3.99
C ASN A 391 12.30 -9.88 4.78
N ASN A 392 12.24 -9.85 6.12
CA ASN A 392 12.66 -10.95 6.99
C ASN A 392 11.49 -11.86 7.36
N TYR A 393 10.94 -12.55 6.36
CA TYR A 393 9.74 -13.37 6.50
C TYR A 393 9.91 -14.55 7.47
N GLU A 394 11.10 -15.14 7.58
CA GLU A 394 11.34 -16.27 8.49
C GLU A 394 11.22 -15.88 9.97
N LYS A 395 11.82 -14.74 10.36
CA LYS A 395 11.68 -14.24 11.73
C LYS A 395 10.26 -13.75 11.96
N ALA A 396 9.69 -13.00 11.01
CA ALA A 396 8.31 -12.51 11.11
C ALA A 396 7.32 -13.65 11.38
N LEU A 397 7.45 -14.77 10.66
CA LEU A 397 6.60 -15.95 10.85
C LEU A 397 6.62 -16.48 12.29
N ARG A 398 7.78 -16.46 12.97
CA ARG A 398 7.87 -16.90 14.37
C ARG A 398 7.03 -15.99 15.30
N TYR A 399 7.05 -14.68 15.05
CA TYR A 399 6.26 -13.71 15.82
C TYR A 399 4.77 -13.86 15.52
N PHE A 400 4.37 -14.03 14.26
CA PHE A 400 2.96 -14.28 13.91
C PHE A 400 2.43 -15.60 14.48
N LEU A 401 3.22 -16.68 14.43
CA LEU A 401 2.86 -17.94 15.07
C LEU A 401 2.71 -17.76 16.59
N GLN A 402 3.59 -16.98 17.23
CA GLN A 402 3.43 -16.66 18.65
C GLN A 402 2.17 -15.84 18.92
N ALA A 403 1.80 -14.91 18.04
CA ALA A 403 0.53 -14.17 18.13
C ALA A 403 -0.67 -15.13 18.13
N THR A 404 -0.70 -16.12 17.22
CA THR A 404 -1.77 -17.13 17.16
C THR A 404 -1.81 -18.03 18.40
N ARG A 405 -0.68 -18.26 19.08
CA ARG A 405 -0.64 -19.02 20.34
C ARG A 405 -1.19 -18.22 21.51
N VAL A 406 -0.89 -16.91 21.53
CA VAL A 406 -1.35 -15.99 22.58
C VAL A 406 -2.85 -15.74 22.46
N GLN A 407 -3.35 -15.55 21.24
CA GLN A 407 -4.77 -15.35 20.95
C GLN A 407 -5.22 -16.24 19.77
N PRO A 408 -5.65 -17.49 20.03
CA PRO A 408 -6.01 -18.45 18.98
C PRO A 408 -7.19 -18.06 18.09
N ASP A 409 -8.04 -17.17 18.57
CA ASP A 409 -9.25 -16.64 17.91
C ASP A 409 -9.01 -15.29 17.19
N ASP A 410 -7.77 -14.80 17.14
CA ASP A 410 -7.41 -13.63 16.33
C ASP A 410 -7.30 -13.99 14.84
N ILE A 411 -8.32 -13.59 14.07
CA ILE A 411 -8.36 -13.77 12.61
C ILE A 411 -7.17 -13.09 11.93
N GLY A 412 -6.76 -11.92 12.42
CA GLY A 412 -5.66 -11.14 11.85
C GLY A 412 -4.32 -11.86 11.97
N ALA A 413 -4.04 -12.47 13.13
CA ALA A 413 -2.83 -13.26 13.35
C ALA A 413 -2.72 -14.45 12.38
N HIS A 414 -3.78 -15.24 12.22
CA HIS A 414 -3.78 -16.38 11.29
C HIS A 414 -3.67 -15.94 9.83
N MET A 415 -4.30 -14.82 9.46
CA MET A 415 -4.16 -14.22 8.13
C MET A 415 -2.72 -13.78 7.85
N ASN A 416 -2.04 -13.19 8.85
CA ASN A 416 -0.63 -12.83 8.75
C ASN A 416 0.24 -14.07 8.56
N VAL A 417 0.04 -15.12 9.37
CA VAL A 417 0.75 -16.41 9.22
C VAL A 417 0.60 -16.96 7.80
N GLY A 418 -0.62 -16.99 7.26
CA GLY A 418 -0.88 -17.46 5.89
C GLY A 418 -0.16 -16.63 4.83
N ARG A 419 -0.18 -15.29 4.98
CA ARG A 419 0.54 -14.38 4.05
C ARG A 419 2.04 -14.61 4.10
N THR A 420 2.62 -14.75 5.29
CA THR A 420 4.06 -14.96 5.44
C THR A 420 4.48 -16.32 4.89
N TYR A 421 3.69 -17.38 5.10
CA TYR A 421 3.93 -18.69 4.48
C TYR A 421 3.90 -18.62 2.95
N LYS A 422 2.95 -17.87 2.37
CA LYS A 422 2.90 -17.62 0.93
C LYS A 422 4.19 -16.95 0.43
N ASN A 423 4.65 -15.90 1.12
CA ASN A 423 5.90 -15.19 0.76
C ASN A 423 7.15 -16.09 0.89
N LEU A 424 7.10 -17.10 1.76
CA LEU A 424 8.13 -18.13 1.90
C LEU A 424 7.96 -19.31 0.91
N ASN A 425 7.05 -19.19 -0.07
CA ASN A 425 6.70 -20.23 -1.05
C ASN A 425 6.21 -21.55 -0.42
N LYS A 426 5.60 -21.48 0.77
CA LYS A 426 5.00 -22.62 1.49
C LYS A 426 3.48 -22.62 1.33
N SER A 427 3.03 -22.95 0.12
CA SER A 427 1.62 -22.80 -0.28
C SER A 427 0.65 -23.67 0.55
N LYS A 428 1.06 -24.86 0.96
CA LYS A 428 0.19 -25.76 1.74
C LYS A 428 -0.06 -25.20 3.15
N GLU A 429 1.01 -24.81 3.83
CA GLU A 429 0.94 -24.21 5.17
C GLU A 429 0.21 -22.86 5.13
N ALA A 430 0.36 -22.09 4.05
CA ALA A 430 -0.39 -20.86 3.84
C ALA A 430 -1.89 -21.13 3.73
N GLU A 431 -2.28 -22.15 2.96
CA GLU A 431 -3.67 -22.56 2.81
C GLU A 431 -4.27 -23.01 4.16
N ASP A 432 -3.56 -23.87 4.90
CA ASP A 432 -3.99 -24.34 6.22
C ASP A 432 -4.23 -23.17 7.20
N ALA A 433 -3.32 -22.19 7.23
CA ALA A 433 -3.45 -21.00 8.08
C ALA A 433 -4.66 -20.13 7.67
N TYR A 434 -4.89 -19.94 6.36
CA TYR A 434 -6.07 -19.23 5.88
C TYR A 434 -7.38 -19.97 6.15
N LEU A 435 -7.38 -21.31 6.12
CA LEU A 435 -8.54 -22.12 6.49
C LEU A 435 -8.87 -21.96 7.98
N VAL A 436 -7.86 -21.92 8.84
CA VAL A 436 -8.06 -21.59 10.27
C VAL A 436 -8.64 -20.19 10.42
N ALA A 437 -8.06 -19.17 9.77
CA ALA A 437 -8.58 -17.80 9.80
C ALA A 437 -10.04 -17.72 9.32
N LYS A 438 -10.37 -18.44 8.24
CA LYS A 438 -11.73 -18.53 7.70
C LYS A 438 -12.69 -19.22 8.67
N SER A 439 -12.25 -20.24 9.40
CA SER A 439 -13.09 -20.94 10.39
C SER A 439 -13.50 -20.07 11.58
N LEU A 440 -12.72 -19.03 11.89
CA LEU A 440 -12.98 -18.05 12.94
C LEU A 440 -13.94 -16.93 12.48
N MET A 441 -14.21 -16.82 11.18
CA MET A 441 -15.14 -15.83 10.64
C MET A 441 -16.58 -16.14 11.08
N PRO A 442 -17.42 -15.12 11.30
CA PRO A 442 -18.83 -15.34 11.64
C PRO A 442 -19.55 -16.09 10.51
N GLN A 443 -20.32 -17.12 10.88
CA GLN A 443 -21.09 -17.91 9.91
C GLN A 443 -22.19 -17.05 9.26
N ILE A 444 -22.34 -17.15 7.95
CA ILE A 444 -23.34 -16.41 7.18
C ILE A 444 -24.73 -17.00 7.45
N ILE A 445 -25.62 -16.20 8.03
CA ILE A 445 -27.03 -16.55 8.27
C ILE A 445 -27.88 -15.78 7.25
N PRO A 446 -28.64 -16.47 6.39
CA PRO A 446 -29.51 -15.82 5.40
C PRO A 446 -30.42 -14.75 6.02
N GLY A 447 -30.50 -13.58 5.39
CA GLY A 447 -31.36 -12.46 5.82
C GLY A 447 -30.80 -11.54 6.90
N LYS A 448 -29.62 -11.83 7.50
CA LYS A 448 -28.96 -10.92 8.44
C LYS A 448 -27.92 -10.01 7.75
N LYS A 449 -27.89 -8.73 8.13
CA LYS A 449 -26.88 -7.78 7.67
C LYS A 449 -25.57 -7.98 8.44
N TYR A 450 -24.51 -8.44 7.76
CA TYR A 450 -23.17 -8.64 8.33
C TYR A 450 -22.27 -7.42 8.20
N ALA A 451 -22.60 -6.48 7.32
CA ALA A 451 -21.74 -5.35 6.96
C ALA A 451 -21.29 -4.47 8.14
N THR A 452 -22.12 -4.35 9.19
CA THR A 452 -21.79 -3.53 10.37
C THR A 452 -20.92 -4.26 11.41
N ARG A 453 -20.70 -5.58 11.26
CA ARG A 453 -20.00 -6.40 12.25
C ARG A 453 -18.66 -6.96 11.76
N VAL A 454 -18.49 -7.10 10.45
CA VAL A 454 -17.28 -7.68 9.86
C VAL A 454 -16.36 -6.58 9.38
N ALA A 455 -15.17 -6.49 9.98
CA ALA A 455 -14.15 -5.54 9.55
C ALA A 455 -13.72 -5.83 8.10
N PRO A 456 -13.57 -4.79 7.24
CA PRO A 456 -13.04 -4.91 5.89
C PRO A 456 -11.79 -5.80 5.78
N ASN A 457 -10.83 -5.57 6.67
CA ASN A 457 -9.56 -6.28 6.65
C ASN A 457 -9.69 -7.78 6.89
N HIS A 458 -10.70 -8.24 7.65
CA HIS A 458 -10.90 -9.67 7.88
C HIS A 458 -11.43 -10.39 6.63
N LEU A 459 -12.08 -9.68 5.71
CA LEU A 459 -12.52 -10.25 4.43
C LEU A 459 -11.35 -10.58 3.50
N ASN A 460 -10.18 -9.97 3.72
CA ASN A 460 -8.96 -10.29 2.97
C ASN A 460 -8.54 -11.76 3.14
N VAL A 461 -9.00 -12.46 4.18
CA VAL A 461 -8.80 -13.92 4.33
C VAL A 461 -9.33 -14.67 3.10
N TYR A 462 -10.54 -14.33 2.63
CA TYR A 462 -11.15 -14.97 1.46
C TYR A 462 -10.39 -14.64 0.18
N ILE A 463 -9.97 -13.37 0.02
CA ILE A 463 -9.21 -12.91 -1.14
C ILE A 463 -7.85 -13.61 -1.21
N ASN A 464 -7.14 -13.65 -0.10
CA ASN A 464 -5.81 -14.25 -0.03
C ASN A 464 -5.87 -15.77 -0.26
N LEU A 465 -6.84 -16.45 0.33
CA LEU A 465 -7.07 -17.87 0.12
C LEU A 465 -7.46 -18.18 -1.34
N ALA A 466 -8.38 -17.41 -1.92
CA ALA A 466 -8.78 -17.57 -3.33
C ALA A 466 -7.61 -17.32 -4.29
N ASN A 467 -6.81 -16.29 -4.03
CA ASN A 467 -5.62 -15.96 -4.81
C ASN A 467 -4.55 -17.05 -4.73
N LEU A 468 -4.43 -17.73 -3.59
CA LEU A 468 -3.53 -18.87 -3.43
C LEU A 468 -4.04 -20.08 -4.23
N ILE A 469 -5.32 -20.43 -4.07
CA ILE A 469 -5.91 -21.63 -4.66
C ILE A 469 -6.08 -21.52 -6.18
N ARG A 470 -6.38 -20.33 -6.73
CA ARG A 470 -6.56 -20.12 -8.18
C ARG A 470 -5.31 -20.37 -9.04
N THR A 471 -4.15 -20.56 -8.39
CA THR A 471 -2.93 -21.00 -9.07
C THR A 471 -3.06 -22.43 -9.59
N ASN A 472 -3.94 -23.24 -8.98
CA ASN A 472 -4.31 -24.56 -9.45
C ASN A 472 -5.60 -24.49 -10.28
N ASP A 473 -5.51 -24.80 -11.57
CA ASP A 473 -6.63 -24.71 -12.51
C ASP A 473 -7.79 -25.68 -12.18
N SER A 474 -7.54 -26.74 -11.42
CA SER A 474 -8.60 -27.67 -10.97
C SER A 474 -9.49 -27.13 -9.85
N ARG A 475 -9.11 -25.99 -9.23
CA ARG A 475 -9.78 -25.41 -8.05
C ARG A 475 -10.32 -24.01 -8.30
N LEU A 476 -10.53 -23.61 -9.56
CA LEU A 476 -11.01 -22.27 -9.91
C LEU A 476 -12.42 -22.00 -9.38
N GLU A 477 -13.31 -23.00 -9.40
CA GLU A 477 -14.66 -22.90 -8.84
C GLU A 477 -14.64 -22.66 -7.32
N GLU A 478 -13.72 -23.31 -6.61
CA GLU A 478 -13.54 -23.11 -5.17
C GLU A 478 -13.08 -21.67 -4.86
N ALA A 479 -12.16 -21.14 -5.67
CA ALA A 479 -11.72 -19.75 -5.56
C ALA A 479 -12.87 -18.75 -5.84
N ASP A 480 -13.73 -19.01 -6.84
CA ASP A 480 -14.91 -18.19 -7.12
C ASP A 480 -15.90 -18.21 -5.93
N GLN A 481 -16.09 -19.38 -5.30
CA GLN A 481 -16.94 -19.50 -4.12
C GLN A 481 -16.44 -18.64 -2.94
N LEU A 482 -15.12 -18.57 -2.73
CA LEU A 482 -14.53 -17.71 -1.69
C LEU A 482 -14.80 -16.22 -1.95
N TYR A 483 -14.69 -15.76 -3.20
CA TYR A 483 -15.05 -14.39 -3.56
C TYR A 483 -16.54 -14.10 -3.34
N ARG A 484 -17.42 -15.02 -3.74
CA ARG A 484 -18.88 -14.91 -3.48
C ARG A 484 -19.19 -14.84 -1.98
N GLN A 485 -18.47 -15.61 -1.15
CA GLN A 485 -18.61 -15.55 0.30
C GLN A 485 -18.23 -14.16 0.83
N ALA A 486 -17.08 -13.61 0.42
CA ALA A 486 -16.67 -12.25 0.79
C ALA A 486 -17.71 -11.19 0.42
N ILE A 487 -18.24 -11.25 -0.81
CA ILE A 487 -19.28 -10.35 -1.32
C ILE A 487 -20.59 -10.49 -0.53
N SER A 488 -20.97 -11.71 -0.16
CA SER A 488 -22.21 -11.94 0.60
C SER A 488 -22.16 -11.37 2.02
N MET A 489 -20.96 -11.33 2.63
CA MET A 489 -20.76 -10.69 3.94
C MET A 489 -20.77 -9.16 3.82
N ARG A 490 -20.14 -8.63 2.76
CA ARG A 490 -20.09 -7.19 2.46
C ARG A 490 -20.21 -6.91 0.96
N PRO A 491 -21.40 -6.50 0.49
CA PRO A 491 -21.62 -6.14 -0.91
C PRO A 491 -20.85 -4.89 -1.37
N ASP A 492 -20.33 -4.08 -0.45
CA ASP A 492 -19.49 -2.92 -0.68
C ASP A 492 -17.99 -3.26 -0.78
N PHE A 493 -17.61 -4.54 -0.67
CA PHE A 493 -16.20 -4.95 -0.70
C PHE A 493 -15.65 -5.04 -2.14
N LYS A 494 -15.33 -3.87 -2.71
CA LYS A 494 -14.83 -3.67 -4.07
C LYS A 494 -13.76 -4.68 -4.52
N GLN A 495 -12.74 -4.92 -3.70
CA GLN A 495 -11.62 -5.81 -4.05
C GLN A 495 -12.08 -7.22 -4.42
N ALA A 496 -13.14 -7.73 -3.80
CA ALA A 496 -13.68 -9.05 -4.13
C ALA A 496 -14.27 -9.11 -5.54
N TYR A 497 -14.92 -8.04 -6.01
CA TYR A 497 -15.46 -7.98 -7.37
C TYR A 497 -14.34 -7.93 -8.41
N ILE A 498 -13.27 -7.17 -8.14
CA ILE A 498 -12.10 -7.06 -9.03
C ILE A 498 -11.43 -8.43 -9.18
N SER A 499 -11.02 -9.03 -8.07
CA SER A 499 -10.31 -10.31 -8.08
C SER A 499 -11.20 -11.46 -8.59
N ARG A 500 -12.52 -11.37 -8.41
CA ARG A 500 -13.46 -12.29 -9.03
C ARG A 500 -13.57 -12.10 -10.54
N GLY A 501 -13.60 -10.86 -11.04
CA GLY A 501 -13.62 -10.56 -12.47
C GLY A 501 -12.39 -11.13 -13.20
N GLU A 502 -11.20 -10.96 -12.62
CA GLU A 502 -9.95 -11.56 -13.13
C GLU A 502 -10.04 -13.10 -13.18
N LEU A 503 -10.54 -13.72 -12.11
CA LEU A 503 -10.71 -15.17 -12.06
C LEU A 503 -11.72 -15.66 -13.10
N LEU A 504 -12.83 -14.96 -13.29
CA LEU A 504 -13.87 -15.33 -14.25
C LEU A 504 -13.38 -15.26 -15.71
N LEU A 505 -12.50 -14.29 -16.03
CA LEU A 505 -11.81 -14.28 -17.32
C LEU A 505 -10.92 -15.52 -17.48
N LYS A 506 -10.16 -15.91 -16.46
CA LYS A 506 -9.35 -17.15 -16.47
C LYS A 506 -10.21 -18.40 -16.65
N MET A 507 -11.44 -18.40 -16.13
CA MET A 507 -12.43 -19.48 -16.31
C MET A 507 -13.17 -19.42 -17.65
N ASN A 508 -12.81 -18.49 -18.55
CA ASN A 508 -13.49 -18.25 -19.83
C ASN A 508 -15.00 -17.90 -19.67
N LYS A 509 -15.33 -17.10 -18.65
CA LYS A 509 -16.69 -16.61 -18.34
C LYS A 509 -16.77 -15.07 -18.44
N PRO A 510 -16.60 -14.48 -19.63
CA PRO A 510 -16.48 -13.03 -19.79
C PRO A 510 -17.75 -12.27 -19.44
N LEU A 511 -18.94 -12.86 -19.61
CA LEU A 511 -20.21 -12.23 -19.23
C LEU A 511 -20.31 -12.00 -17.72
N GLU A 512 -20.02 -13.04 -16.92
CA GLU A 512 -20.01 -12.91 -15.45
C GLU A 512 -18.89 -11.97 -14.99
N ALA A 513 -17.75 -11.96 -15.68
CA ALA A 513 -16.65 -11.04 -15.40
C ALA A 513 -17.07 -9.59 -15.63
N ARG A 514 -17.77 -9.31 -16.73
CA ARG A 514 -18.33 -7.99 -17.03
C ARG A 514 -19.23 -7.51 -15.91
N ASP A 515 -20.17 -8.35 -15.46
CA ASP A 515 -21.07 -8.01 -14.36
C ASP A 515 -20.30 -7.71 -13.08
N ALA A 516 -19.25 -8.48 -12.77
CA ALA A 516 -18.40 -8.23 -11.61
C ALA A 516 -17.68 -6.87 -11.69
N TYR A 517 -17.09 -6.53 -12.84
CA TYR A 517 -16.42 -5.24 -13.02
C TYR A 517 -17.40 -4.06 -13.04
N LEU A 518 -18.59 -4.21 -13.62
CA LEU A 518 -19.63 -3.18 -13.55
C LEU A 518 -20.05 -2.91 -12.10
N ARG A 519 -20.21 -3.95 -11.28
CA ARG A 519 -20.46 -3.78 -9.83
C ARG A 519 -19.30 -3.13 -9.10
N ALA A 520 -18.05 -3.41 -9.49
CA ALA A 520 -16.88 -2.71 -8.94
C ALA A 520 -16.89 -1.21 -9.32
N LEU A 521 -17.27 -0.87 -10.56
CA LEU A 521 -17.40 0.51 -11.05
C LEU A 521 -18.55 1.28 -10.39
N GLU A 522 -19.66 0.61 -10.04
CA GLU A 522 -20.72 1.22 -9.22
C GLU A 522 -20.22 1.67 -7.85
N LEU A 523 -19.24 0.95 -7.28
CA LEU A 523 -18.63 1.27 -5.99
C LEU A 523 -17.50 2.31 -6.11
N ASP A 524 -16.81 2.34 -7.25
CA ASP A 524 -15.67 3.22 -7.51
C ASP A 524 -15.54 3.51 -9.01
N SER A 525 -16.19 4.58 -9.45
CA SER A 525 -16.21 4.96 -10.87
C SER A 525 -14.96 5.72 -11.32
N THR A 526 -14.13 6.19 -10.40
CA THR A 526 -12.93 7.01 -10.69
C THR A 526 -11.66 6.17 -10.85
N ASN A 527 -11.74 4.85 -10.61
CA ASN A 527 -10.61 3.95 -10.80
C ASN A 527 -10.41 3.56 -12.27
N ALA A 528 -9.33 4.09 -12.86
CA ALA A 528 -8.97 3.84 -14.25
C ALA A 528 -8.67 2.36 -14.56
N ASP A 529 -8.12 1.59 -13.61
CA ASP A 529 -7.81 0.16 -13.81
C ASP A 529 -9.09 -0.66 -14.04
N LEU A 530 -10.23 -0.26 -13.44
CA LEU A 530 -11.51 -0.93 -13.64
C LEU A 530 -12.04 -0.76 -15.06
N TRP A 531 -11.94 0.45 -15.61
CA TRP A 531 -12.30 0.75 -16.99
C TRP A 531 -11.38 0.02 -17.97
N TYR A 532 -10.08 -0.03 -17.68
CA TYR A 532 -9.13 -0.85 -18.43
C TYR A 532 -9.52 -2.34 -18.41
N ASN A 533 -9.77 -2.92 -17.24
CA ASN A 533 -10.16 -4.32 -17.12
C ASN A 533 -11.49 -4.62 -17.82
N LEU A 534 -12.47 -3.72 -17.75
CA LEU A 534 -13.71 -3.81 -18.51
C LEU A 534 -13.47 -3.74 -20.03
N ALA A 535 -12.50 -2.95 -20.49
CA ALA A 535 -12.10 -2.93 -21.90
C ALA A 535 -11.53 -4.29 -22.34
N ILE A 536 -10.69 -4.92 -21.52
CA ILE A 536 -10.16 -6.28 -21.79
C ILE A 536 -11.30 -7.30 -21.89
N VAL A 537 -12.28 -7.26 -20.98
CA VAL A 537 -13.46 -8.13 -21.06
C VAL A 537 -14.22 -7.94 -22.37
N ASN A 538 -14.38 -6.70 -22.84
CA ASN A 538 -15.06 -6.44 -24.12
C ASN A 538 -14.26 -6.91 -25.33
N ILE A 539 -12.92 -6.92 -25.27
CA ILE A 539 -12.08 -7.55 -26.31
C ILE A 539 -12.37 -9.06 -26.37
N GLU A 540 -12.38 -9.75 -25.23
CA GLU A 540 -12.71 -11.19 -25.15
C GLU A 540 -14.12 -11.49 -25.64
N MET A 541 -15.06 -10.57 -25.41
CA MET A 541 -16.42 -10.64 -25.94
C MET A 541 -16.55 -10.30 -27.43
N LYS A 542 -15.45 -9.92 -28.11
CA LYS A 542 -15.42 -9.48 -29.51
C LYS A 542 -16.22 -8.20 -29.76
N GLU A 543 -16.23 -7.28 -28.80
CA GLU A 543 -16.88 -5.97 -28.85
C GLU A 543 -15.83 -4.83 -28.85
N PRO A 544 -15.01 -4.69 -29.92
CA PRO A 544 -13.88 -3.76 -29.93
C PRO A 544 -14.27 -2.28 -29.84
N SER A 545 -15.48 -1.92 -30.28
CA SER A 545 -15.99 -0.55 -30.15
C SER A 545 -16.24 -0.15 -28.70
N GLU A 546 -16.81 -1.06 -27.90
CA GLU A 546 -17.01 -0.83 -26.46
C GLU A 546 -15.69 -0.89 -25.70
N ALA A 547 -14.77 -1.78 -26.10
CA ALA A 547 -13.41 -1.80 -25.54
C ALA A 547 -12.70 -0.45 -25.72
N LEU A 548 -12.74 0.15 -26.92
CA LEU A 548 -12.14 1.46 -27.17
C LEU A 548 -12.78 2.57 -26.34
N LYS A 549 -14.11 2.57 -26.14
CA LYS A 549 -14.78 3.53 -25.25
C LYS A 549 -14.29 3.40 -23.81
N ASN A 550 -14.19 2.18 -23.31
CA ASN A 550 -13.72 1.93 -21.94
C ASN A 550 -12.24 2.29 -21.76
N PHE A 551 -11.38 2.02 -22.74
CA PHE A 551 -10.01 2.53 -22.74
C PHE A 551 -9.94 4.06 -22.74
N ASN A 552 -10.79 4.74 -23.52
CA ASN A 552 -10.82 6.19 -23.52
C ASN A 552 -11.21 6.73 -22.14
N HIS A 553 -12.21 6.14 -21.50
CA HIS A 553 -12.61 6.52 -20.14
C HIS A 553 -11.49 6.27 -19.11
N ALA A 554 -10.77 5.15 -19.21
CA ALA A 554 -9.59 4.89 -18.39
C ALA A 554 -8.52 5.99 -18.58
N LEU A 555 -8.30 6.44 -19.82
CA LEU A 555 -7.33 7.48 -20.16
C LEU A 555 -7.81 8.91 -19.85
N GLU A 556 -9.12 9.15 -19.78
CA GLU A 556 -9.68 10.41 -19.28
C GLU A 556 -9.43 10.56 -17.77
N LEU A 557 -9.56 9.46 -17.01
CA LEU A 557 -9.26 9.42 -15.58
C LEU A 557 -7.76 9.43 -15.29
N ASN A 558 -6.99 8.65 -16.05
CA ASN A 558 -5.53 8.60 -15.95
C ASN A 558 -4.87 8.64 -17.34
N PRO A 559 -4.46 9.83 -17.83
CA PRO A 559 -3.84 9.99 -19.15
C PRO A 559 -2.52 9.22 -19.34
N ARG A 560 -1.88 8.79 -18.25
CA ARG A 560 -0.61 8.05 -18.25
C ARG A 560 -0.79 6.57 -17.90
N HIS A 561 -2.01 6.05 -17.99
CA HIS A 561 -2.27 4.64 -17.73
C HIS A 561 -1.61 3.75 -18.79
N LYS A 562 -0.45 3.18 -18.45
CA LYS A 562 0.45 2.44 -19.34
C LYS A 562 -0.26 1.33 -20.14
N LEU A 563 -0.95 0.42 -19.44
CA LEU A 563 -1.65 -0.70 -20.09
C LEU A 563 -2.79 -0.24 -21.01
N ALA A 564 -3.56 0.78 -20.63
CA ALA A 564 -4.63 1.33 -21.45
C ALA A 564 -4.07 2.03 -22.70
N LEU A 565 -2.98 2.78 -22.59
CA LEU A 565 -2.30 3.40 -23.74
C LEU A 565 -1.86 2.32 -24.74
N PHE A 566 -1.13 1.30 -24.28
CA PHE A 566 -0.59 0.25 -25.14
C PHE A 566 -1.69 -0.59 -25.79
N ASN A 567 -2.59 -1.17 -24.99
CA ASN A 567 -3.60 -2.12 -25.50
C ASN A 567 -4.65 -1.45 -26.38
N SER A 568 -5.01 -0.19 -26.11
CA SER A 568 -5.93 0.53 -26.99
C SER A 568 -5.27 0.93 -28.32
N ALA A 569 -4.00 1.34 -28.31
CA ALA A 569 -3.25 1.65 -29.52
C ALA A 569 -3.00 0.39 -30.37
N LEU A 570 -2.74 -0.75 -29.71
CA LEU A 570 -2.62 -2.05 -30.37
C LEU A 570 -3.94 -2.46 -31.03
N LEU A 571 -5.06 -2.39 -30.31
CA LEU A 571 -6.39 -2.68 -30.85
C LEU A 571 -6.74 -1.80 -32.06
N MET A 572 -6.39 -0.50 -32.00
CA MET A 572 -6.53 0.42 -33.13
C MET A 572 -5.66 0.02 -34.32
N GLN A 573 -4.41 -0.36 -34.09
CA GLN A 573 -3.47 -0.80 -35.14
C GLN A 573 -3.96 -2.08 -35.82
N GLU A 574 -4.38 -3.07 -35.03
CA GLU A 574 -4.87 -4.37 -35.51
C GLU A 574 -6.17 -4.25 -36.32
N SER A 575 -7.02 -3.27 -36.02
CA SER A 575 -8.21 -2.97 -36.83
C SER A 575 -7.86 -2.66 -38.30
N GLY A 576 -6.63 -2.16 -38.56
CA GLY A 576 -6.16 -1.78 -39.88
C GLY A 576 -6.84 -0.54 -40.46
N GLU A 577 -7.76 0.10 -39.75
CA GLU A 577 -8.50 1.25 -40.24
C GLU A 577 -7.64 2.53 -40.23
N PRO A 578 -7.48 3.23 -41.38
CA PRO A 578 -6.62 4.41 -41.45
C PRO A 578 -6.99 5.55 -40.49
N ARG A 579 -8.28 5.67 -40.12
CA ARG A 579 -8.77 6.73 -39.23
C ARG A 579 -8.17 6.67 -37.82
N PHE A 580 -7.79 5.48 -37.33
CA PHE A 580 -7.26 5.33 -35.98
C PHE A 580 -5.75 5.52 -35.89
N ARG A 581 -5.02 5.54 -37.02
CA ARG A 581 -3.55 5.65 -37.04
C ARG A 581 -3.00 6.87 -36.27
N PRO A 582 -3.54 8.09 -36.42
CA PRO A 582 -3.00 9.25 -35.70
C PRO A 582 -3.13 9.11 -34.18
N GLU A 583 -4.27 8.60 -33.71
CA GLU A 583 -4.54 8.41 -32.29
C GLU A 583 -3.73 7.24 -31.72
N ALA A 584 -3.60 6.12 -32.45
CA ALA A 584 -2.74 5.01 -32.07
C ALA A 584 -1.27 5.46 -31.94
N ASN A 585 -0.78 6.26 -32.90
CA ASN A 585 0.57 6.82 -32.86
C ASN A 585 0.75 7.74 -31.63
N ARG A 586 -0.21 8.62 -31.35
CA ARG A 586 -0.19 9.48 -30.14
C ARG A 586 -0.12 8.66 -28.85
N ARG A 587 -0.90 7.58 -28.76
CA ARG A 587 -0.93 6.72 -27.57
C ARG A 587 0.36 5.94 -27.38
N PHE A 588 0.92 5.35 -28.44
CA PHE A 588 2.22 4.69 -28.34
C PHE A 588 3.35 5.69 -28.04
N LEU A 589 3.32 6.91 -28.60
CA LEU A 589 4.28 7.96 -28.24
C LEU A 589 4.21 8.34 -26.76
N THR A 590 3.01 8.40 -26.20
CA THR A 590 2.82 8.64 -24.76
C THR A 590 3.28 7.42 -23.94
N TYR A 591 2.98 6.20 -24.41
CA TYR A 591 3.41 4.97 -23.76
C TYR A 591 4.93 4.87 -23.63
N VAL A 592 5.70 5.12 -24.70
CA VAL A 592 7.17 5.04 -24.66
C VAL A 592 7.82 6.17 -23.83
N GLN A 593 7.07 7.22 -23.48
CA GLN A 593 7.54 8.20 -22.49
C GLN A 593 7.41 7.66 -21.06
N GLU A 594 6.42 6.83 -20.80
CA GLU A 594 6.14 6.23 -19.48
C GLU A 594 6.86 4.89 -19.27
N GLU A 595 7.16 4.17 -20.36
CA GLU A 595 7.90 2.90 -20.42
C GLU A 595 9.01 2.97 -21.49
N PRO A 596 10.08 3.76 -21.25
CA PRO A 596 11.15 3.99 -22.25
C PRO A 596 12.02 2.76 -22.51
N ASP A 597 11.96 1.74 -21.66
CA ASP A 597 12.76 0.52 -21.79
C ASP A 597 12.01 -0.63 -22.46
N ASP A 598 10.71 -0.48 -22.76
CA ASP A 598 9.92 -1.51 -23.45
C ASP A 598 10.05 -1.42 -24.98
N ALA A 599 10.79 -2.36 -25.55
CA ALA A 599 11.00 -2.49 -26.99
C ALA A 599 9.69 -2.61 -27.80
N ASN A 600 8.62 -3.17 -27.22
CA ASN A 600 7.35 -3.37 -27.94
C ASN A 600 6.67 -2.05 -28.29
N GLY A 601 6.80 -1.02 -27.46
CA GLY A 601 6.27 0.31 -27.76
C GLY A 601 6.88 0.89 -29.04
N TYR A 602 8.21 0.84 -29.14
CA TYR A 602 8.95 1.31 -30.31
C TYR A 602 8.72 0.44 -31.55
N PHE A 603 8.62 -0.87 -31.40
CA PHE A 603 8.29 -1.77 -32.51
C PHE A 603 6.93 -1.41 -33.12
N ASN A 604 5.91 -1.19 -32.29
CA ASN A 604 4.57 -0.80 -32.76
C ASN A 604 4.53 0.61 -33.39
N LEU A 605 5.32 1.57 -32.89
CA LEU A 605 5.52 2.86 -33.56
C LEU A 605 6.14 2.70 -34.95
N GLY A 606 7.13 1.80 -35.06
CA GLY A 606 7.75 1.46 -36.34
C GLY A 606 6.74 0.83 -37.31
N MET A 607 5.89 -0.08 -36.84
CA MET A 607 4.83 -0.69 -37.65
C MET A 607 3.81 0.33 -38.15
N LEU A 608 3.37 1.27 -37.30
CA LEU A 608 2.49 2.36 -37.70
C LEU A 608 3.14 3.30 -38.74
N ALA A 609 4.43 3.61 -38.58
CA ALA A 609 5.17 4.39 -39.55
C ALA A 609 5.33 3.65 -40.90
N MET A 610 5.55 2.34 -40.88
CA MET A 610 5.55 1.51 -42.11
C MET A 610 4.18 1.54 -42.80
N ASP A 611 3.09 1.42 -42.03
CA ASP A 611 1.72 1.52 -42.52
C ASP A 611 1.36 2.89 -43.12
N ALA A 612 2.01 3.94 -42.63
CA ALA A 612 1.92 5.31 -43.13
C ALA A 612 2.90 5.61 -44.28
N ASN A 613 3.76 4.66 -44.65
CA ASN A 613 4.82 4.80 -45.65
C ASN A 613 5.87 5.87 -45.27
N GLU A 614 6.08 6.09 -43.96
CA GLU A 614 7.06 6.99 -43.38
C GLU A 614 8.37 6.25 -43.07
N ASN A 615 9.11 5.89 -44.13
CA ASN A 615 10.24 4.95 -44.04
C ASN A 615 11.35 5.40 -43.08
N THR A 616 11.64 6.70 -42.99
CA THR A 616 12.69 7.23 -42.10
C THR A 616 12.30 7.15 -40.63
N ALA A 617 11.02 7.39 -40.31
CA ALA A 617 10.49 7.25 -38.95
C ALA A 617 10.42 5.77 -38.56
N ALA A 618 9.94 4.92 -39.47
CA ALA A 618 9.89 3.46 -39.28
C ALA A 618 11.28 2.88 -38.97
N GLU A 619 12.29 3.25 -39.75
CA GLU A 619 13.67 2.82 -39.52
C GLU A 619 14.18 3.24 -38.15
N ARG A 620 13.95 4.50 -37.76
CA ARG A 620 14.36 5.03 -36.45
C ARG A 620 13.76 4.22 -35.30
N TRP A 621 12.44 4.00 -35.34
CA TRP A 621 11.74 3.27 -34.29
C TRP A 621 12.11 1.79 -34.22
N MET A 622 12.27 1.14 -35.38
CA MET A 622 12.72 -0.26 -35.43
C MET A 622 14.13 -0.43 -34.87
N ARG A 623 15.06 0.48 -35.20
CA ARG A 623 16.42 0.48 -34.64
C ARG A 623 16.41 0.65 -33.12
N GLU A 624 15.54 1.51 -32.60
CA GLU A 624 15.41 1.70 -31.15
C GLU A 624 14.85 0.46 -30.44
N ALA A 625 13.84 -0.19 -31.02
CA ALA A 625 13.33 -1.46 -30.50
C ALA A 625 14.41 -2.56 -30.46
N ILE A 626 15.25 -2.64 -31.50
CA ILE A 626 16.37 -3.60 -31.56
C ILE A 626 17.48 -3.24 -30.55
N ARG A 627 17.73 -1.95 -30.32
CA ARG A 627 18.69 -1.47 -29.31
C ARG A 627 18.30 -1.91 -27.90
N LEU A 628 17.01 -1.83 -27.57
CA LEU A 628 16.46 -2.24 -26.27
C LEU A 628 16.39 -3.77 -26.13
N GLN A 629 15.97 -4.46 -27.18
CA GLN A 629 15.89 -5.93 -27.19
C GLN A 629 16.73 -6.52 -28.34
N THR A 630 17.96 -6.92 -28.01
CA THR A 630 18.86 -7.58 -28.97
C THR A 630 18.25 -8.88 -29.47
N GLY A 631 18.27 -9.11 -30.78
CA GLY A 631 17.66 -10.30 -31.37
C GLY A 631 16.12 -10.26 -31.43
N PHE A 632 15.49 -9.08 -31.31
CA PHE A 632 14.03 -8.95 -31.46
C PHE A 632 13.59 -9.35 -32.87
N ARG A 633 13.12 -10.61 -32.99
CA ARG A 633 12.79 -11.30 -34.24
C ARG A 633 11.94 -10.46 -35.19
N SER A 634 10.82 -9.94 -34.69
CA SER A 634 9.86 -9.18 -35.49
C SER A 634 10.42 -7.83 -35.94
N ALA A 635 11.15 -7.11 -35.08
CA ALA A 635 11.74 -5.82 -35.43
C ALA A 635 12.85 -5.98 -36.48
N LEU A 636 13.74 -6.96 -36.33
CA LEU A 636 14.81 -7.24 -37.29
C LEU A 636 14.27 -7.62 -38.67
N PHE A 637 13.26 -8.51 -38.73
CA PHE A 637 12.67 -8.90 -40.00
C PHE A 637 11.92 -7.73 -40.67
N ASN A 638 11.16 -6.94 -39.91
CA ASN A 638 10.43 -5.79 -40.47
C ASN A 638 11.37 -4.66 -40.90
N LEU A 639 12.51 -4.45 -40.22
CA LEU A 639 13.54 -3.51 -40.66
C LEU A 639 14.21 -3.97 -41.96
N ALA A 640 14.59 -5.25 -42.07
CA ALA A 640 15.12 -5.80 -43.31
C ALA A 640 14.11 -5.69 -44.46
N LEU A 641 12.83 -5.91 -44.17
CA LEU A 641 11.77 -5.74 -45.13
C LEU A 641 11.61 -4.28 -45.58
N LEU A 642 11.63 -3.33 -44.64
CA LEU A 642 11.56 -1.91 -44.92
C LEU A 642 12.68 -1.47 -45.89
N TYR A 643 13.91 -1.96 -45.67
CA TYR A 643 15.04 -1.70 -46.57
C TYR A 643 14.83 -2.29 -47.95
N SER A 644 14.33 -3.52 -48.02
CA SER A 644 13.99 -4.13 -49.31
C SER A 644 12.90 -3.35 -50.06
N GLN A 645 11.88 -2.83 -49.37
CA GLN A 645 10.82 -2.04 -49.98
C GLN A 645 11.28 -0.62 -50.38
N SER A 646 12.25 -0.07 -49.66
CA SER A 646 12.79 1.28 -49.89
C SER A 646 13.91 1.34 -50.93
N ARG A 647 14.15 0.27 -51.70
CA ARG A 647 15.27 0.12 -52.66
C ARG A 647 16.66 0.27 -52.03
N ARG A 648 16.80 -0.19 -50.78
CA ARG A 648 18.03 -0.23 -50.01
C ARG A 648 18.38 -1.68 -49.66
N GLU A 649 18.29 -2.56 -50.64
CA GLU A 649 18.36 -4.02 -50.43
C GLU A 649 19.69 -4.47 -49.81
N LEU A 650 20.81 -3.83 -50.17
CA LEU A 650 22.12 -4.17 -49.60
C LEU A 650 22.22 -3.82 -48.10
N ASP A 651 21.51 -2.79 -47.64
CA ASP A 651 21.45 -2.42 -46.22
C ASP A 651 20.66 -3.45 -45.38
N ALA A 652 19.83 -4.28 -46.02
CA ALA A 652 19.10 -5.34 -45.36
C ALA A 652 19.98 -6.54 -44.99
N LEU A 653 21.11 -6.77 -45.70
CA LEU A 653 21.95 -7.95 -45.48
C LEU A 653 22.54 -8.01 -44.05
N PRO A 654 23.14 -6.95 -43.49
CA PRO A 654 23.62 -6.98 -42.11
C PRO A 654 22.51 -7.25 -41.07
N VAL A 655 21.32 -6.68 -41.29
CA VAL A 655 20.15 -6.88 -40.41
C VAL A 655 19.65 -8.32 -40.49
N LEU A 656 19.64 -8.91 -41.70
CA LEU A 656 19.30 -10.32 -41.92
C LEU A 656 20.36 -11.26 -41.34
N ASP A 657 21.63 -10.91 -41.39
CA ASP A 657 22.70 -11.66 -40.73
C ASP A 657 22.53 -11.67 -39.21
N GLU A 658 22.17 -10.53 -38.62
CA GLU A 658 21.83 -10.44 -37.21
C GLU A 658 20.59 -11.28 -36.87
N LEU A 659 19.51 -11.14 -37.63
CA LEU A 659 18.29 -11.95 -37.48
C LEU A 659 18.61 -13.44 -37.49
N LEU A 660 19.40 -13.91 -38.46
CA LEU A 660 19.72 -15.33 -38.64
C LEU A 660 20.81 -15.83 -37.68
N ARG A 661 21.53 -14.95 -37.00
CA ARG A 661 22.42 -15.31 -35.90
C ARG A 661 21.61 -15.65 -34.65
N HIS A 662 20.57 -14.88 -34.36
CA HIS A 662 19.69 -15.10 -33.20
C HIS A 662 18.55 -16.09 -33.46
N HIS A 663 18.02 -16.13 -34.69
CA HIS A 663 16.90 -16.97 -35.13
C HIS A 663 17.29 -17.74 -36.39
N PRO A 664 18.12 -18.79 -36.26
CA PRO A 664 18.75 -19.44 -37.41
C PRO A 664 17.77 -20.19 -38.33
N GLU A 665 16.57 -20.51 -37.83
CA GLU A 665 15.46 -21.15 -38.52
C GLU A 665 14.45 -20.17 -39.14
N HIS A 666 14.74 -18.86 -39.18
CA HIS A 666 13.83 -17.87 -39.74
C HIS A 666 13.69 -17.96 -41.28
N VAL A 667 12.80 -18.83 -41.76
CA VAL A 667 12.59 -19.14 -43.20
C VAL A 667 12.38 -17.89 -44.05
N LYS A 668 11.45 -16.99 -43.68
CA LYS A 668 11.19 -15.75 -44.43
C LYS A 668 12.42 -14.85 -44.55
N GLY A 669 13.31 -14.90 -43.55
CA GLY A 669 14.55 -14.13 -43.52
C GLY A 669 15.61 -14.73 -44.43
N LEU A 670 15.73 -16.06 -44.45
CA LEU A 670 16.58 -16.79 -45.40
C LEU A 670 16.15 -16.56 -46.85
N ILE A 671 14.85 -16.54 -47.13
CA ILE A 671 14.32 -16.23 -48.46
C ILE A 671 14.73 -14.81 -48.87
N LEU A 672 14.41 -13.81 -48.05
CA LEU A 672 14.72 -12.42 -48.35
C LEU A 672 16.23 -12.21 -48.54
N LYS A 673 17.06 -12.82 -47.69
CA LYS A 673 18.52 -12.76 -47.82
C LYS A 673 18.99 -13.41 -49.11
N GLY A 674 18.50 -14.60 -49.43
CA GLY A 674 18.84 -15.32 -50.66
C GLY A 674 18.48 -14.51 -51.91
N ASP A 675 17.30 -13.91 -51.93
CA ASP A 675 16.83 -13.08 -53.04
C ASP A 675 17.70 -11.84 -53.24
N ILE A 676 18.12 -11.17 -52.15
CA ILE A 676 19.00 -9.99 -52.22
C ILE A 676 20.40 -10.38 -52.71
N LEU A 677 20.97 -11.47 -52.19
CA LEU A 677 22.28 -11.98 -52.61
C LEU A 677 22.30 -12.31 -54.10
N MET A 678 21.28 -13.01 -54.59
CA MET A 678 21.17 -13.40 -55.99
C MET A 678 21.00 -12.17 -56.91
N ASN A 679 20.03 -11.31 -56.62
CA ASN A 679 19.62 -10.26 -57.56
C ASN A 679 20.44 -8.97 -57.49
N HIS A 680 20.92 -8.58 -56.30
CA HIS A 680 21.59 -7.28 -56.10
C HIS A 680 23.10 -7.43 -55.87
N LYS A 681 23.52 -8.46 -55.14
CA LYS A 681 24.94 -8.73 -54.88
C LYS A 681 25.60 -9.63 -55.94
N LYS A 682 24.79 -10.33 -56.76
CA LYS A 682 25.23 -11.37 -57.72
C LYS A 682 26.04 -12.50 -57.06
N ASP A 683 25.76 -12.76 -55.78
CA ASP A 683 26.38 -13.83 -54.99
C ASP A 683 25.48 -15.07 -55.01
N THR A 684 25.58 -15.83 -56.10
CA THR A 684 24.78 -17.05 -56.31
C THR A 684 25.10 -18.12 -55.28
N GLN A 685 26.36 -18.26 -54.87
CA GLN A 685 26.78 -19.25 -53.90
C GLN A 685 26.23 -18.95 -52.49
N GLY A 686 26.25 -17.68 -52.06
CA GLY A 686 25.61 -17.25 -50.82
C GLY A 686 24.09 -17.49 -50.83
N ALA A 687 23.42 -17.19 -51.95
CA ALA A 687 21.99 -17.46 -52.11
C ALA A 687 21.67 -18.95 -52.04
N LYS A 688 22.48 -19.80 -52.68
CA LYS A 688 22.38 -21.26 -52.65
C LYS A 688 22.44 -21.80 -51.22
N VAL A 689 23.37 -21.32 -50.40
CA VAL A 689 23.50 -21.71 -48.99
C VAL A 689 22.23 -21.37 -48.20
N CYS A 690 21.65 -20.19 -48.42
CA CYS A 690 20.39 -19.79 -47.78
C CYS A 690 19.24 -20.74 -48.14
N PHE A 691 19.02 -21.03 -49.43
CA PHE A 691 17.91 -21.89 -49.87
C PHE A 691 18.13 -23.36 -49.49
N GLN A 692 19.36 -23.88 -49.58
CA GLN A 692 19.69 -25.22 -49.07
C GLN A 692 19.50 -25.33 -47.57
N ARG A 693 19.72 -24.26 -46.81
CA ARG A 693 19.42 -24.24 -45.37
C ARG A 693 17.92 -24.36 -45.11
N ILE A 694 17.08 -23.67 -45.89
CA ILE A 694 15.62 -23.85 -45.83
C ILE A 694 15.25 -25.30 -46.08
N LEU A 695 15.77 -25.91 -47.15
CA LEU A 695 15.43 -27.30 -47.51
C LEU A 695 15.98 -28.36 -46.54
N ARG A 696 17.05 -28.05 -45.81
CA ARG A 696 17.53 -28.89 -44.70
C ARG A 696 16.57 -28.88 -43.52
N MET A 697 15.87 -27.77 -43.29
CA MET A 697 14.87 -27.65 -42.21
C MET A 697 13.50 -28.16 -42.65
N ASP A 698 13.10 -27.82 -43.88
CA ASP A 698 11.83 -28.20 -44.50
C ASP A 698 12.07 -28.62 -45.96
N PRO A 699 12.26 -29.93 -46.22
CA PRO A 699 12.44 -30.47 -47.56
C PRO A 699 11.23 -30.27 -48.48
N THR A 700 10.05 -30.01 -47.91
CA THR A 700 8.80 -29.79 -48.65
C THR A 700 8.56 -28.33 -49.02
N ASN A 701 9.49 -27.43 -48.64
CA ASN A 701 9.36 -26.00 -48.90
C ASN A 701 9.46 -25.67 -50.40
N VAL A 702 8.29 -25.54 -51.04
CA VAL A 702 8.19 -25.30 -52.49
C VAL A 702 8.92 -24.02 -52.90
N GLN A 703 8.76 -22.93 -52.14
CA GLN A 703 9.39 -21.65 -52.45
C GLN A 703 10.92 -21.71 -52.34
N GLY A 704 11.43 -22.33 -51.26
CA GLY A 704 12.87 -22.55 -51.07
C GLY A 704 13.47 -23.43 -52.17
N LYS A 705 12.75 -24.49 -52.58
CA LYS A 705 13.21 -25.39 -53.66
C LYS A 705 13.20 -24.69 -55.01
N HIS A 706 12.11 -23.99 -55.33
CA HIS A 706 12.00 -23.18 -56.53
C HIS A 706 13.14 -22.16 -56.63
N ASN A 707 13.38 -21.37 -55.57
CA ASN A 707 14.43 -20.36 -55.58
C ASN A 707 15.83 -20.99 -55.74
N LEU A 708 16.07 -22.19 -55.20
CA LEU A 708 17.28 -22.95 -55.46
C LEU A 708 17.41 -23.35 -56.94
N CYS A 709 16.31 -23.70 -57.61
CA CYS A 709 16.34 -24.00 -59.04
C CYS A 709 16.67 -22.76 -59.89
N VAL A 710 16.17 -21.59 -59.48
CA VAL A 710 16.53 -20.31 -60.11
C VAL A 710 18.04 -20.03 -59.96
N VAL A 711 18.64 -20.36 -58.81
CA VAL A 711 20.11 -20.24 -58.64
C VAL A 711 20.86 -21.10 -59.65
N TYR A 712 20.44 -22.35 -59.91
CA TYR A 712 21.10 -23.20 -60.93
C TYR A 712 20.97 -22.62 -62.34
N PHE A 713 19.86 -21.96 -62.64
CA PHE A 713 19.66 -21.26 -63.91
C PHE A 713 20.62 -20.06 -64.05
N GLU A 714 20.76 -19.25 -63.00
CA GLU A 714 21.71 -18.12 -62.96
C GLU A 714 23.18 -18.58 -63.05
N GLU A 715 23.51 -19.75 -62.47
CA GLU A 715 24.81 -20.42 -62.62
C GLU A 715 25.07 -20.97 -64.03
N ARG A 716 24.09 -20.88 -64.95
CA ARG A 716 24.07 -21.45 -66.31
C ARG A 716 24.11 -22.98 -66.37
N ASP A 717 23.83 -23.67 -65.26
CA ASP A 717 23.67 -25.13 -65.21
C ASP A 717 22.21 -25.50 -65.55
N LEU A 718 21.86 -25.30 -66.83
CA LEU A 718 20.50 -25.52 -67.34
C LEU A 718 19.97 -26.96 -67.12
N PRO A 719 20.76 -28.03 -67.32
CA PRO A 719 20.30 -29.40 -67.07
C PRO A 719 19.93 -29.65 -65.59
N ARG A 720 20.69 -29.06 -64.66
CA ARG A 720 20.39 -29.17 -63.23
C ARG A 720 19.20 -28.31 -62.82
N ALA A 721 19.06 -27.13 -63.41
CA ALA A 721 17.90 -26.26 -63.23
C ALA A 721 16.60 -26.93 -63.71
N GLU A 722 16.63 -27.59 -64.87
CA GLU A 722 15.49 -28.35 -65.42
C GLU A 722 15.05 -29.47 -64.46
N ARG A 723 15.99 -30.35 -64.08
CA ARG A 723 15.70 -31.45 -63.14
C ARG A 723 15.15 -30.94 -61.81
N CYS A 724 15.74 -29.87 -61.28
CA CYS A 724 15.27 -29.23 -60.04
C CYS A 724 13.83 -28.72 -60.17
N LEU A 725 13.48 -28.08 -61.30
CA LEU A 725 12.13 -27.58 -61.56
C LEU A 725 11.11 -28.70 -61.78
N GLU A 726 11.50 -29.80 -62.43
CA GLU A 726 10.66 -31.02 -62.55
C GLU A 726 10.33 -31.61 -61.17
N GLU A 727 11.35 -31.78 -60.32
CA GLU A 727 11.14 -32.27 -58.96
C GLU A 727 10.32 -31.30 -58.10
N THR A 728 10.47 -29.99 -58.31
CA THR A 728 9.68 -28.97 -57.60
C THR A 728 8.23 -28.98 -58.07
N LEU A 729 7.98 -29.16 -59.37
CA LEU A 729 6.65 -29.29 -59.94
C LEU A 729 5.97 -30.60 -59.52
N ALA A 730 6.73 -31.67 -59.33
CA ALA A 730 6.21 -32.92 -58.76
C ALA A 730 5.75 -32.75 -57.30
N LEU A 731 6.45 -31.93 -56.51
CA LEU A 731 6.06 -31.59 -55.14
C LEU A 731 4.85 -30.63 -55.09
N ALA A 732 4.70 -29.75 -56.09
CA ALA A 732 3.61 -28.79 -56.17
C ALA A 732 3.01 -28.71 -57.59
N PRO A 733 2.19 -29.69 -58.01
CA PRO A 733 1.69 -29.80 -59.39
C PRO A 733 0.79 -28.64 -59.83
N HIS A 734 0.21 -27.94 -58.87
CA HIS A 734 -0.74 -26.85 -59.11
C HIS A 734 -0.07 -25.47 -59.27
N GLU A 735 1.23 -25.35 -58.99
CA GLU A 735 1.92 -24.06 -59.04
C GLU A 735 2.33 -23.68 -60.48
N GLU A 736 1.56 -22.79 -61.09
CA GLU A 736 1.70 -22.41 -62.49
C GLU A 736 3.05 -21.73 -62.79
N TYR A 737 3.59 -20.98 -61.83
CA TYR A 737 4.87 -20.27 -62.01
C TYR A 737 6.06 -21.24 -62.16
N VAL A 738 6.06 -22.37 -61.43
CA VAL A 738 7.11 -23.40 -61.55
C VAL A 738 7.07 -24.03 -62.94
N ARG A 739 5.86 -24.32 -63.45
CA ARG A 739 5.65 -24.83 -64.81
C ARG A 739 6.12 -23.85 -65.88
N ARG A 740 5.83 -22.56 -65.70
CA ARG A 740 6.29 -21.50 -66.61
C ARG A 740 7.81 -21.42 -66.66
N HIS A 741 8.47 -21.41 -65.49
CA HIS A 741 9.94 -21.38 -65.42
C HIS A 741 10.57 -22.63 -66.03
N LEU A 742 10.00 -23.82 -65.85
CA LEU A 742 10.45 -25.05 -66.52
C LEU A 742 10.39 -24.91 -68.05
N GLY A 743 9.31 -24.29 -68.57
CA GLY A 743 9.18 -23.98 -70.00
C GLY A 743 10.28 -23.04 -70.51
N ILE A 744 10.62 -21.99 -69.75
CA ILE A 744 11.69 -21.04 -70.11
C ILE A 744 13.05 -21.74 -70.16
N VAL A 745 13.37 -22.58 -69.17
CA VAL A 745 14.63 -23.33 -69.13
C VAL A 745 14.76 -24.26 -70.34
N ARG A 746 13.71 -25.01 -70.66
CA ARG A 746 13.66 -25.93 -71.81
C ARG A 746 13.82 -25.20 -73.15
N SER A 747 13.12 -24.09 -73.35
CA SER A 747 13.27 -23.26 -74.55
C SER A 747 14.69 -22.73 -74.72
N LYS A 748 15.34 -22.32 -73.63
CA LYS A 748 16.73 -21.83 -73.64
C LYS A 748 17.74 -22.93 -73.95
N MET A 749 17.54 -24.14 -73.43
CA MET A 749 18.35 -25.32 -73.77
C MET A 749 18.20 -25.69 -75.25
N ALA A 750 16.98 -25.65 -75.79
CA ALA A 750 16.73 -25.89 -77.21
C ALA A 750 17.44 -24.85 -78.09
N ALA A 751 17.36 -23.56 -77.76
CA ALA A 751 18.03 -22.48 -78.50
C ALA A 751 19.57 -22.61 -78.47
N MET A 752 20.17 -23.03 -77.35
CA MET A 752 21.63 -23.25 -77.25
C MET A 752 22.10 -24.47 -78.05
N SER A 753 21.26 -25.51 -78.17
CA SER A 753 21.57 -26.69 -78.99
C SER A 753 21.61 -26.39 -80.49
N VAL A 754 20.84 -25.37 -80.94
CA VAL A 754 20.78 -24.93 -82.34
C VAL A 754 21.95 -23.98 -82.69
N ALA A 755 22.57 -23.33 -81.71
CA ALA A 755 23.61 -22.31 -81.89
C ALA A 755 25.08 -22.80 -81.82
N GLY A 756 25.33 -24.10 -81.61
CA GLY A 756 26.67 -24.70 -81.82
C GLY A 756 27.80 -24.30 -80.85
N GLN A 757 27.53 -24.00 -79.58
CA GLN A 757 28.58 -23.82 -78.55
C GLN A 757 28.75 -25.07 -77.67
N PRO A 758 29.99 -25.51 -77.35
CA PRO A 758 30.22 -26.73 -76.57
C PRO A 758 30.03 -26.53 -75.05
N LEU A 759 29.34 -27.49 -74.41
CA LEU A 759 29.26 -27.67 -72.96
C LEU A 759 30.57 -28.29 -72.45
N SER A 760 31.30 -27.61 -71.56
CA SER A 760 32.47 -28.21 -70.88
C SER A 760 32.04 -29.02 -69.65
N PRO A 761 32.62 -30.20 -69.39
CA PRO A 761 32.39 -30.94 -68.15
C PRO A 761 33.47 -30.59 -67.11
N ALA A 762 33.06 -30.19 -65.91
CA ALA A 762 33.95 -30.11 -64.76
C ALA A 762 33.65 -31.24 -63.76
N SER A 763 34.57 -32.21 -63.75
CA SER A 763 35.04 -33.07 -62.64
C SER A 763 34.06 -33.53 -61.56
N ALA A 764 33.91 -34.86 -61.50
CA ALA A 764 33.50 -35.61 -60.33
C ALA A 764 34.57 -35.52 -59.22
N GLU A 765 34.17 -35.15 -58.00
CA GLU A 765 34.94 -35.38 -56.79
C GLU A 765 34.11 -36.13 -55.75
N GLY A 766 34.62 -37.33 -55.42
CA GLY A 766 34.65 -37.98 -54.11
C GLY A 766 33.47 -37.81 -53.15
N VAL A 767 32.58 -38.81 -53.13
CA VAL A 767 31.77 -39.15 -51.96
C VAL A 767 32.69 -39.82 -50.93
N ALA A 768 33.11 -39.06 -49.91
CA ALA A 768 33.63 -39.62 -48.67
C ALA A 768 32.49 -39.61 -47.63
N THR A 769 32.10 -40.81 -47.20
CA THR A 769 31.25 -41.05 -46.06
C THR A 769 31.91 -40.54 -44.77
N PRO A 770 31.12 -40.01 -43.81
CA PRO A 770 31.39 -40.34 -42.43
C PRO A 770 30.17 -41.05 -41.82
N SER A 771 30.46 -42.17 -41.17
CA SER A 771 29.57 -42.91 -40.30
C SER A 771 29.00 -42.01 -39.21
N MET A 772 27.67 -41.93 -39.12
CA MET A 772 27.00 -41.52 -37.89
C MET A 772 26.92 -42.73 -36.96
N LYS A 773 27.59 -42.63 -35.80
CA LYS A 773 27.22 -43.39 -34.61
C LYS A 773 25.98 -42.74 -34.01
N GLU A 774 25.00 -43.58 -33.69
CA GLU A 774 23.87 -43.24 -32.85
C GLU A 774 24.37 -42.79 -31.46
N GLU A 775 23.96 -41.61 -31.03
CA GLU A 775 23.76 -41.34 -29.60
C GLU A 775 22.37 -40.76 -29.39
N LYS A 776 21.47 -41.63 -28.93
CA LYS A 776 20.25 -41.24 -28.23
C LYS A 776 20.64 -40.49 -26.96
N LYS A 777 20.24 -39.22 -26.86
CA LYS A 777 19.85 -38.63 -25.58
C LYS A 777 18.54 -37.88 -25.77
N GLY A 778 17.50 -38.43 -25.15
CA GLY A 778 16.23 -37.75 -24.98
C GLY A 778 16.39 -36.55 -24.06
N GLY A 779 15.71 -35.48 -24.43
CA GLY A 779 15.49 -34.30 -23.62
C GLY A 779 14.26 -33.61 -24.19
N GLY A 780 13.09 -33.90 -23.60
CA GLY A 780 11.87 -33.19 -23.93
C GLY A 780 11.98 -31.74 -23.47
N GLY A 781 12.08 -30.82 -24.42
CA GLY A 781 11.86 -29.40 -24.20
C GLY A 781 10.43 -29.09 -24.61
N LYS A 782 9.62 -28.65 -23.63
CA LYS A 782 8.27 -28.12 -23.84
C LYS A 782 8.36 -26.90 -24.75
N GLU A 783 7.55 -26.88 -25.79
CA GLU A 783 7.16 -25.65 -26.47
C GLU A 783 6.41 -24.79 -25.44
N GLU A 784 6.98 -23.63 -25.11
CA GLU A 784 6.23 -22.56 -24.46
C GLU A 784 5.39 -21.88 -25.55
N GLU A 785 4.08 -22.16 -25.51
CA GLU A 785 3.04 -21.35 -26.13
C GLU A 785 3.04 -19.97 -25.47
N GLU A 786 3.50 -18.94 -26.19
CA GLU A 786 3.09 -17.57 -25.93
C GLU A 786 2.70 -16.87 -27.23
N GLY A 787 1.50 -16.28 -27.23
CA GLY A 787 1.08 -15.26 -28.20
C GLY A 787 0.28 -15.75 -29.41
N ARG A 788 -0.89 -16.35 -29.16
CA ARG A 788 -1.93 -16.59 -30.17
C ARG A 788 -2.56 -15.25 -30.61
N GLY A 789 -1.84 -14.47 -31.42
CA GLY A 789 -2.36 -13.29 -32.11
C GLY A 789 -2.98 -13.66 -33.45
N SER A 790 -4.26 -13.32 -33.62
CA SER A 790 -5.07 -13.61 -34.80
C SER A 790 -4.39 -13.20 -36.11
N LYS A 791 -4.24 -14.19 -37.00
CA LYS A 791 -3.94 -14.13 -38.44
C LYS A 791 -3.91 -12.73 -39.04
N SER A 792 -2.70 -12.32 -39.40
CA SER A 792 -2.43 -11.17 -40.24
C SER A 792 -2.98 -11.34 -41.66
N THR A 793 -4.23 -10.95 -41.86
CA THR A 793 -4.86 -10.78 -43.18
C THR A 793 -4.15 -9.69 -44.01
N LYS A 794 -3.33 -8.86 -43.35
CA LYS A 794 -2.54 -7.78 -43.94
C LYS A 794 -1.18 -8.26 -44.46
N GLU A 795 -0.51 -9.17 -43.74
CA GLU A 795 0.70 -9.86 -44.23
C GLU A 795 0.39 -10.70 -45.47
N ILE A 796 -0.80 -11.32 -45.55
CA ILE A 796 -1.25 -12.05 -46.73
C ILE A 796 -1.39 -11.09 -47.93
N LYS A 797 -1.97 -9.90 -47.73
CA LYS A 797 -2.10 -8.87 -48.78
C LYS A 797 -0.77 -8.26 -49.21
N ASP A 798 0.18 -8.08 -48.29
CA ASP A 798 1.52 -7.59 -48.61
C ASP A 798 2.40 -8.66 -49.28
N ILE A 799 2.14 -9.94 -49.03
CA ILE A 799 2.73 -11.07 -49.75
C ILE A 799 2.16 -11.15 -51.18
N GLU A 800 0.87 -10.90 -51.38
CA GLU A 800 0.27 -10.77 -52.72
C GLU A 800 0.81 -9.54 -53.48
N LYS A 801 1.06 -8.43 -52.78
CA LYS A 801 1.67 -7.23 -53.35
C LYS A 801 3.15 -7.42 -53.71
N LYS A 802 3.89 -8.26 -52.97
CA LYS A 802 5.24 -8.73 -53.33
C LYS A 802 5.25 -9.75 -54.48
N ARG A 803 4.17 -10.50 -54.66
CA ARG A 803 3.92 -11.34 -55.85
C ARG A 803 3.95 -10.48 -57.13
N ALA A 804 3.46 -9.24 -57.07
CA ALA A 804 3.51 -8.29 -58.19
C ALA A 804 4.92 -7.74 -58.50
N ALA A 805 5.83 -7.66 -57.53
CA ALA A 805 7.21 -7.20 -57.74
C ALA A 805 8.09 -8.29 -58.39
N ALA A 806 7.86 -9.56 -58.04
CA ALA A 806 8.46 -10.71 -58.71
C ALA A 806 7.93 -10.87 -60.16
N LEU A 807 6.63 -10.59 -60.39
CA LEU A 807 6.02 -10.49 -61.72
C LEU A 807 6.61 -9.35 -62.57
N LYS A 808 6.89 -8.18 -61.99
CA LYS A 808 7.55 -7.07 -62.68
C LYS A 808 8.99 -7.37 -63.14
N ARG A 809 9.74 -8.16 -62.37
CA ARG A 809 11.07 -8.65 -62.78
C ARG A 809 10.99 -9.62 -63.97
N LEU A 810 9.89 -10.36 -64.11
CA LEU A 810 9.66 -11.23 -65.25
C LEU A 810 9.33 -10.45 -66.52
N GLU A 811 8.55 -9.35 -66.43
CA GLU A 811 8.31 -8.45 -67.57
C GLU A 811 9.60 -7.74 -68.05
N GLU A 812 10.52 -7.45 -67.13
CA GLU A 812 11.82 -6.83 -67.44
C GLU A 812 12.81 -7.83 -68.08
N ILE A 813 12.76 -9.10 -67.66
CA ILE A 813 13.50 -10.21 -68.28
C ILE A 813 12.91 -10.56 -69.66
N GLU A 814 11.59 -10.47 -69.85
CA GLU A 814 10.92 -10.63 -71.15
C GLU A 814 11.35 -9.54 -72.15
N ARG A 815 11.44 -8.28 -71.70
CA ARG A 815 11.97 -7.15 -72.50
C ARG A 815 13.41 -7.35 -72.96
N ILE A 816 14.28 -7.83 -72.05
CA ILE A 816 15.70 -8.09 -72.34
C ILE A 816 15.87 -9.27 -73.31
N LEU A 817 14.91 -10.21 -73.35
CA LEU A 817 14.93 -11.39 -74.21
C LEU A 817 14.20 -11.20 -75.55
N SER A 818 13.33 -10.19 -75.70
CA SER A 818 12.60 -9.89 -76.93
C SER A 818 13.34 -9.00 -77.94
N GLY A 819 14.46 -8.39 -77.53
CA GLY A 819 15.34 -7.64 -78.45
C GLY A 819 14.80 -6.27 -78.91
N ASP A 820 14.04 -5.56 -78.07
CA ASP A 820 13.70 -4.12 -78.22
C ASP A 820 14.47 -3.25 -77.23
#